data_AF-A0A7Y4KZL7-F1
#
_entry.id   AF-A0A7Y4KZL7-F1
#
_cell.length_a   1.000
_cell.length_b   1.000
_cell.length_c   1.000
_cell.angle_alpha   90.00
_cell.angle_beta   90.00
_cell.angle_gamma   90.00
#
_symmetry.space_group_name_H-M   'P 1'
#
loop_
_entity.id
_entity.type
_entity.pdbx_description
1 polymer ?
#
loop_
_entity_poly.entity_id
_entity_poly.type
_entity_poly.pdbx_seq_one_letter_code
_entity_poly.pdbx_strand_id
1 'polypeptide(L)'
;MRRLLAVLLALVLSAILVPTASARPAAKPNLAPTPPMGWNSWNTFHCDINENLIKQTADAMVSSGMAAAGYKYVNIDDCWMARQRDGAGRLQPDPVRFPGGIKAIADYVHARGLKLGIYSSAGSHTCQGLPASLYHETTDAQTWASWGVDLLKYDNCGQQDGIPAQTRYKRMADALQASGRDILYSICEWGQNQPWLWAAETGGHMWRTTGDIENNWSSVVGLLDQQVGLEQYSGPNAWNDPDMLEVGNSGLTYGESRAHMSLWAILNAPLIAGNDLRSMPASTRDLLTDPDVLAVNQDWAGRQGAKLRDDGDLEVWSKKLSDGSAAVVLFNRGSSPATIGTTAAALGLPAASAYAVKDLWSNTTKASTGAVRAQVPSHDAVMFRVTPGASAELAPMVLVEATPEKPYVTTAGRVDVQAQIHNDGPATLTAAEVTLTAPTGWTATPDGSPQLGTIGAGQTGALKYRLTATNPPLGPVQLAANGSWKWNGASQSGSGVGRFTVATVPPVGRTALSDQTWAFAENGWGPVERDRSVGEQAAGDGKSLTVAGTVYPKGLGTHAPGQIGYFLDAQCSRLTTKAGIDDEVGNQGQVRFEIWGDGTRRAEATASGAGGAVELSADLTGVQVLELHVDPLETMNYDHADWLTPELTCHGTPPPAGTTQLSDRPWISATNGWGPVERDRSVGEQAAGDGKPLTVAGTVYPKGLGAHANSSITFHLGKRCTTLTAKVGIDDEVGDRGQARFEVWGDATRLAQADATGAGPAVPLTANLTNVTTLELRLDTQGSPDFDHADWLEPTITCT
;
A
#
# COMPACT_ATOMS: atom_id res chain seq x y z
N MET A 1 60.24 -46.10 76.58
CA MET A 1 58.84 -46.19 77.08
C MET A 1 58.20 -44.84 76.78
N ARG A 2 57.18 -44.63 75.96
CA ARG A 2 56.05 -45.45 75.51
C ARG A 2 55.80 -45.19 74.01
N ARG A 3 55.65 -46.26 73.24
CA ARG A 3 55.09 -46.30 71.88
C ARG A 3 53.66 -46.85 71.99
N LEU A 4 52.88 -46.63 70.94
CA LEU A 4 51.55 -47.20 70.62
C LEU A 4 50.33 -46.45 71.18
N LEU A 5 49.78 -45.54 70.39
CA LEU A 5 48.37 -45.45 69.96
C LEU A 5 48.21 -44.18 69.11
N ALA A 6 48.23 -44.29 67.78
CA ALA A 6 47.69 -43.30 66.82
C ALA A 6 48.10 -43.63 65.36
N VAL A 7 47.82 -44.84 64.88
CA VAL A 7 47.89 -45.15 63.43
C VAL A 7 46.78 -46.14 63.13
N LEU A 8 45.54 -45.66 62.90
CA LEU A 8 44.43 -46.36 62.21
C LEU A 8 43.14 -45.53 62.29
N LEU A 9 43.13 -44.28 61.80
CA LEU A 9 41.89 -43.57 61.42
C LEU A 9 42.20 -42.32 60.57
N ALA A 10 42.85 -42.49 59.41
CA ALA A 10 43.05 -41.40 58.45
C ALA A 10 43.19 -41.92 56.99
N LEU A 11 42.46 -42.98 56.68
CA LEU A 11 42.22 -43.45 55.31
C LEU A 11 40.70 -43.52 55.16
N VAL A 12 40.17 -42.93 54.09
CA VAL A 12 38.74 -42.72 53.78
C VAL A 12 38.18 -41.36 54.25
N LEU A 13 38.65 -40.27 53.64
CA LEU A 13 37.79 -39.23 53.05
C LEU A 13 38.68 -38.18 52.34
N SER A 14 39.08 -38.49 51.11
CA SER A 14 39.49 -37.46 50.15
C SER A 14 38.76 -37.79 48.85
N ALA A 15 37.46 -37.49 48.86
CA ALA A 15 36.68 -37.41 47.64
C ALA A 15 37.27 -36.28 46.81
N ILE A 16 37.96 -36.66 45.74
CA ILE A 16 38.38 -35.77 44.68
C ILE A 16 37.09 -35.20 44.09
N LEU A 17 36.72 -33.97 44.44
CA LEU A 17 35.79 -33.18 43.64
C LEU A 17 36.50 -32.87 42.32
N VAL A 18 36.34 -33.74 41.34
CA VAL A 18 36.51 -33.34 39.94
C VAL A 18 35.34 -32.40 39.66
N PRO A 19 35.57 -31.14 39.28
CA PRO A 19 34.48 -30.33 38.77
C PRO A 19 34.02 -31.02 37.49
N THR A 20 32.84 -31.63 37.52
CA THR A 20 32.14 -32.04 36.30
C THR A 20 31.93 -30.76 35.51
N ALA A 21 32.79 -30.52 34.52
CA ALA A 21 32.53 -29.53 33.50
C ALA A 21 31.14 -29.88 32.94
N SER A 22 30.14 -29.03 33.20
CA SER A 22 28.86 -29.10 32.51
C SER A 22 29.22 -29.10 31.02
N ALA A 23 29.00 -30.23 30.36
CA ALA A 23 29.17 -30.32 28.92
C ALA A 23 28.29 -29.24 28.33
N ARG A 24 28.91 -28.24 27.67
CA ARG A 24 28.16 -27.27 26.89
C ARG A 24 27.23 -28.06 25.96
N PRO A 25 25.94 -27.71 25.85
CA PRO A 25 25.05 -28.33 24.87
C PRO A 25 25.77 -28.36 23.52
N ALA A 26 25.78 -29.52 22.86
CA ALA A 26 26.37 -29.61 21.54
C ALA A 26 25.62 -28.65 20.62
N ALA A 27 26.34 -27.75 19.95
CA ALA A 27 25.74 -26.81 19.01
C ALA A 27 24.94 -27.58 17.94
N LYS A 28 23.79 -27.04 17.50
CA LYS A 28 22.99 -27.63 16.42
C LYS A 28 23.86 -27.79 15.15
N PRO A 29 23.68 -28.85 14.35
CA PRO A 29 24.46 -29.05 13.13
C PRO A 29 24.28 -27.90 12.15
N ASN A 30 25.27 -27.64 11.30
CA ASN A 30 25.19 -26.62 10.26
C ASN A 30 24.53 -27.20 8.99
N LEU A 31 23.20 -27.21 8.94
CA LEU A 31 22.43 -27.81 7.85
C LEU A 31 21.90 -26.78 6.85
N ALA A 32 21.85 -25.50 7.22
CA ALA A 32 21.35 -24.41 6.37
C ALA A 32 22.37 -23.25 6.28
N PRO A 33 23.60 -23.48 5.77
CA PRO A 33 24.61 -22.42 5.63
C PRO A 33 24.16 -21.27 4.71
N THR A 34 23.24 -21.56 3.80
CA THR A 34 22.45 -20.62 2.99
C THR A 34 20.96 -20.94 3.15
N PRO A 35 20.04 -20.04 2.75
CA PRO A 35 18.60 -20.30 2.85
C PRO A 35 18.22 -21.60 2.11
N PRO A 36 17.44 -22.50 2.72
CA PRO A 36 17.03 -23.75 2.07
C PRO A 36 16.19 -23.50 0.82
N MET A 37 16.37 -24.33 -0.20
CA MET A 37 15.59 -24.29 -1.44
C MET A 37 14.92 -25.65 -1.69
N GLY A 38 13.66 -25.65 -2.06
CA GLY A 38 12.90 -26.88 -2.23
C GLY A 38 11.47 -26.66 -2.74
N TRP A 39 10.62 -27.65 -2.51
CA TRP A 39 9.21 -27.64 -2.85
C TRP A 39 8.40 -28.22 -1.70
N ASN A 40 7.17 -27.76 -1.53
CA ASN A 40 6.22 -28.28 -0.55
C ASN A 40 4.87 -28.56 -1.22
N SER A 41 4.21 -29.64 -0.81
CA SER A 41 2.93 -30.08 -1.39
C SER A 41 1.72 -29.20 -1.05
N TRP A 42 1.80 -28.34 -0.04
CA TRP A 42 0.62 -27.74 0.59
C TRP A 42 -0.17 -26.78 -0.30
N ASN A 43 0.47 -25.74 -0.85
CA ASN A 43 -0.25 -24.62 -1.50
C ASN A 43 -1.09 -25.06 -2.71
N THR A 44 -0.66 -26.10 -3.42
CA THR A 44 -1.42 -26.65 -4.56
C THR A 44 -2.33 -27.81 -4.17
N PHE A 45 -1.84 -28.75 -3.37
CA PHE A 45 -2.48 -30.07 -3.22
C PHE A 45 -3.22 -30.24 -1.91
N HIS A 46 -2.93 -29.43 -0.88
CA HIS A 46 -3.47 -29.60 0.46
C HIS A 46 -3.38 -31.06 0.93
N CYS A 47 -4.52 -31.70 1.21
CA CYS A 47 -4.61 -33.11 1.62
C CYS A 47 -4.70 -34.13 0.47
N ASP A 48 -4.83 -33.67 -0.78
CA ASP A 48 -4.86 -34.53 -1.97
C ASP A 48 -3.45 -34.93 -2.43
N ILE A 49 -2.74 -35.59 -1.52
CA ILE A 49 -1.37 -36.05 -1.72
C ILE A 49 -1.27 -37.57 -1.60
N ASN A 50 -0.37 -38.16 -2.37
CA ASN A 50 -0.07 -39.59 -2.31
C ASN A 50 1.37 -39.88 -2.76
N GLU A 51 1.81 -41.11 -2.56
CA GLU A 51 3.16 -41.56 -2.91
C GLU A 51 3.54 -41.27 -4.37
N ASN A 52 2.62 -41.47 -5.31
CA ASN A 52 2.90 -41.25 -6.73
C ASN A 52 3.08 -39.78 -7.05
N LEU A 53 2.26 -38.90 -6.47
CA LEU A 53 2.41 -37.46 -6.60
C LEU A 53 3.81 -37.02 -6.15
N ILE A 54 4.24 -37.41 -4.95
CA ILE A 54 5.55 -37.01 -4.41
C ILE A 54 6.70 -37.51 -5.30
N LYS A 55 6.61 -38.75 -5.80
CA LYS A 55 7.60 -39.32 -6.72
C LYS A 55 7.65 -38.57 -8.05
N GLN A 56 6.50 -38.27 -8.64
CA GLN A 56 6.40 -37.51 -9.88
C GLN A 56 6.90 -36.08 -9.73
N THR A 57 6.64 -35.44 -8.59
CA THR A 57 7.17 -34.10 -8.29
C THR A 57 8.70 -34.13 -8.14
N ALA A 58 9.26 -35.16 -7.51
CA ALA A 58 10.71 -35.33 -7.45
C ALA A 58 11.33 -35.51 -8.85
N ASP A 59 10.69 -36.30 -9.73
CA ASP A 59 11.08 -36.41 -11.15
C ASP A 59 10.98 -35.06 -11.88
N ALA A 60 9.90 -34.31 -11.67
CA ALA A 60 9.68 -32.99 -12.27
C ALA A 60 10.73 -31.97 -11.79
N MET A 61 11.09 -31.97 -10.52
CA MET A 61 12.13 -31.09 -9.98
C MET A 61 13.50 -31.35 -10.62
N VAL A 62 13.85 -32.61 -10.90
CA VAL A 62 15.10 -32.95 -11.62
C VAL A 62 15.00 -32.58 -13.09
N SER A 63 13.96 -33.07 -13.78
CA SER A 63 13.81 -32.93 -15.24
C SER A 63 13.60 -31.49 -15.71
N SER A 64 13.02 -30.64 -14.85
CA SER A 64 12.89 -29.20 -15.14
C SER A 64 14.20 -28.42 -14.96
N GLY A 65 15.21 -28.99 -14.30
CA GLY A 65 16.46 -28.30 -13.97
C GLY A 65 16.43 -27.55 -12.63
N MET A 66 15.30 -27.51 -11.91
CA MET A 66 15.23 -26.90 -10.58
C MET A 66 16.23 -27.54 -9.59
N ALA A 67 16.39 -28.87 -9.65
CA ALA A 67 17.39 -29.56 -8.83
C ALA A 67 18.81 -29.04 -9.09
N ALA A 68 19.15 -28.79 -10.36
CA ALA A 68 20.44 -28.24 -10.75
C ALA A 68 20.59 -26.76 -10.35
N ALA A 69 19.49 -26.01 -10.29
CA ALA A 69 19.46 -24.63 -9.81
C ALA A 69 19.59 -24.51 -8.27
N GLY A 70 19.46 -25.62 -7.53
CA GLY A 70 19.72 -25.66 -6.08
C GLY A 70 18.53 -26.13 -5.23
N TYR A 71 17.36 -26.35 -5.82
CA TYR A 71 16.18 -26.89 -5.13
C TYR A 71 16.42 -28.35 -4.74
N LYS A 72 16.57 -28.63 -3.44
CA LYS A 72 16.99 -29.95 -2.94
C LYS A 72 15.92 -30.66 -2.14
N TYR A 73 15.04 -29.93 -1.47
CA TYR A 73 14.09 -30.50 -0.53
C TYR A 73 12.73 -30.77 -1.20
N VAL A 74 12.25 -32.01 -1.16
CA VAL A 74 10.89 -32.40 -1.54
C VAL A 74 10.12 -32.64 -0.24
N ASN A 75 9.33 -31.65 0.18
CA ASN A 75 8.66 -31.66 1.48
C ASN A 75 7.23 -32.18 1.35
N ILE A 76 6.93 -33.23 2.13
CA ILE A 76 5.56 -33.73 2.31
C ILE A 76 4.94 -32.95 3.48
N ASP A 77 3.87 -32.21 3.21
CA ASP A 77 3.15 -31.44 4.25
C ASP A 77 2.11 -32.31 4.99
N ASP A 78 1.12 -31.69 5.65
CA ASP A 78 0.07 -32.41 6.42
C ASP A 78 -0.66 -33.48 5.58
N CYS A 79 -1.48 -34.31 6.23
CA CYS A 79 -2.27 -35.36 5.59
C CYS A 79 -1.51 -36.59 5.09
N TRP A 80 -0.23 -36.75 5.43
CA TRP A 80 0.56 -37.95 5.08
C TRP A 80 0.36 -39.16 6.01
N MET A 81 0.03 -38.90 7.29
CA MET A 81 -0.07 -39.93 8.32
C MET A 81 -1.46 -40.57 8.40
N ALA A 82 -1.51 -41.81 8.88
CA ALA A 82 -2.75 -42.47 9.26
C ALA A 82 -3.39 -41.77 10.48
N ARG A 83 -4.71 -41.93 10.63
CA ARG A 83 -5.49 -41.35 11.74
C ARG A 83 -5.12 -41.87 13.14
N GLN A 84 -4.38 -42.98 13.21
CA GLN A 84 -3.96 -43.59 14.46
C GLN A 84 -2.49 -43.93 14.40
N ARG A 85 -1.82 -43.82 15.54
CA ARG A 85 -0.47 -44.38 15.76
C ARG A 85 -0.53 -45.90 15.76
N ASP A 86 0.62 -46.54 15.52
CA ASP A 86 0.72 -47.99 15.65
C ASP A 86 0.65 -48.46 17.11
N GLY A 87 0.64 -49.78 17.34
CA GLY A 87 0.60 -50.36 18.70
C GLY A 87 1.80 -50.02 19.59
N ALA A 88 2.89 -49.49 19.03
CA ALA A 88 4.06 -48.99 19.75
C ALA A 88 4.03 -47.47 19.95
N GLY A 89 2.94 -46.80 19.56
CA GLY A 89 2.78 -45.35 19.68
C GLY A 89 3.55 -44.54 18.63
N ARG A 90 3.99 -45.15 17.51
CA ARG A 90 4.68 -44.45 16.43
C ARG A 90 3.70 -43.90 15.40
N LEU A 91 4.04 -42.76 14.79
CA LEU A 91 3.36 -42.32 13.57
C LEU A 91 3.54 -43.36 12.46
N GLN A 92 2.50 -43.56 11.67
CA GLN A 92 2.53 -44.46 10.52
C GLN A 92 1.98 -43.74 9.28
N PRO A 93 2.51 -44.00 8.08
CA PRO A 93 2.00 -43.43 6.85
C PRO A 93 0.56 -43.90 6.61
N ASP A 94 -0.28 -43.08 5.98
CA ASP A 94 -1.60 -43.51 5.54
C ASP A 94 -1.46 -44.69 4.55
N PRO A 95 -2.02 -45.87 4.84
CA PRO A 95 -1.75 -47.08 4.06
C PRO A 95 -2.39 -47.06 2.66
N VAL A 96 -3.33 -46.14 2.41
CA VAL A 96 -3.96 -45.96 1.10
C VAL A 96 -3.18 -44.95 0.27
N ARG A 97 -2.83 -43.80 0.86
CA ARG A 97 -2.09 -42.74 0.16
C ARG A 97 -0.60 -43.05 0.00
N PHE A 98 -0.01 -43.76 0.96
CA PHE A 98 1.43 -44.06 1.03
C PHE A 98 1.68 -45.56 1.29
N PRO A 99 1.22 -46.45 0.39
CA PRO A 99 1.27 -47.91 0.60
C PRO A 99 2.70 -48.48 0.70
N GLY A 100 3.70 -47.83 0.10
CA GLY A 100 5.12 -48.20 0.22
C GLY A 100 5.80 -47.63 1.47
N GLY A 101 5.11 -46.75 2.20
CA GLY A 101 5.62 -46.04 3.37
C GLY A 101 6.66 -44.96 3.05
N ILE A 102 6.88 -44.06 4.01
CA ILE A 102 7.75 -42.89 3.82
C ILE A 102 9.21 -43.27 3.54
N LYS A 103 9.73 -44.36 4.12
CA LYS A 103 11.09 -44.81 3.84
C LYS A 103 11.32 -45.09 2.35
N ALA A 104 10.38 -45.75 1.67
CA ALA A 104 10.51 -46.06 0.25
C ALA A 104 10.51 -44.78 -0.60
N ILE A 105 9.83 -43.73 -0.15
CA ILE A 105 9.81 -42.41 -0.80
C ILE A 105 11.11 -41.68 -0.55
N ALA A 106 11.64 -41.70 0.68
CA ALA A 106 12.94 -41.14 0.99
C ALA A 106 14.05 -41.78 0.14
N ASP A 107 14.09 -43.12 0.08
CA ASP A 107 15.04 -43.85 -0.77
C ASP A 107 14.91 -43.44 -2.26
N TYR A 108 13.68 -43.23 -2.75
CA TYR A 108 13.41 -42.81 -4.14
C TYR A 108 13.85 -41.36 -4.43
N VAL A 109 13.61 -40.45 -3.49
CA VAL A 109 14.01 -39.03 -3.55
C VAL A 109 15.54 -38.92 -3.44
N HIS A 110 16.18 -39.68 -2.53
CA HIS A 110 17.64 -39.74 -2.40
C HIS A 110 18.31 -40.29 -3.65
N ALA A 111 17.72 -41.28 -4.32
CA ALA A 111 18.24 -41.82 -5.58
C ALA A 111 18.28 -40.78 -6.72
N ARG A 112 17.58 -39.65 -6.57
CA ARG A 112 17.59 -38.49 -7.48
C ARG A 112 18.55 -37.38 -7.05
N GLY A 113 19.30 -37.59 -5.97
CA GLY A 113 20.16 -36.56 -5.37
C GLY A 113 19.40 -35.47 -4.62
N LEU A 114 18.11 -35.69 -4.33
CA LEU A 114 17.26 -34.79 -3.55
C LEU A 114 17.19 -35.23 -2.09
N LYS A 115 16.53 -34.43 -1.25
CA LYS A 115 16.30 -34.63 0.18
C LYS A 115 14.80 -34.67 0.47
N LEU A 116 14.35 -35.48 1.41
CA LEU A 116 12.94 -35.60 1.76
C LEU A 116 12.61 -34.81 3.04
N GLY A 117 11.62 -33.93 2.97
CA GLY A 117 11.03 -33.30 4.16
C GLY A 117 9.72 -33.95 4.60
N ILE A 118 9.40 -33.82 5.88
CA ILE A 118 8.13 -34.27 6.47
C ILE A 118 7.54 -33.19 7.38
N TYR A 119 6.26 -33.36 7.73
CA TYR A 119 5.49 -32.45 8.55
C TYR A 119 4.94 -33.11 9.83
N SER A 120 4.89 -32.34 10.92
CA SER A 120 4.12 -32.62 12.13
C SER A 120 3.81 -31.30 12.86
N SER A 121 3.14 -31.37 14.02
CA SER A 121 2.86 -30.22 14.89
C SER A 121 3.42 -30.38 16.31
N ALA A 122 3.76 -29.24 16.91
CA ALA A 122 4.13 -29.03 18.31
C ALA A 122 2.89 -28.94 19.22
N GLY A 123 1.88 -29.77 18.97
CA GLY A 123 0.64 -29.89 19.74
C GLY A 123 0.07 -31.31 19.66
N SER A 124 -1.13 -31.51 20.21
CA SER A 124 -1.75 -32.84 20.26
C SER A 124 -2.20 -33.39 18.90
N HIS A 125 -2.43 -32.53 17.91
CA HIS A 125 -2.80 -32.88 16.55
C HIS A 125 -2.27 -31.86 15.54
N THR A 126 -2.20 -32.26 14.27
CA THR A 126 -1.86 -31.37 13.16
C THR A 126 -2.99 -30.40 12.86
N CYS A 127 -2.77 -29.42 11.98
CA CYS A 127 -3.84 -28.49 11.60
C CYS A 127 -5.04 -29.19 10.93
N GLN A 128 -4.83 -30.35 10.32
CA GLN A 128 -5.90 -31.20 9.77
C GLN A 128 -6.45 -32.24 10.76
N GLY A 129 -6.15 -32.11 12.06
CA GLY A 129 -6.70 -32.97 13.11
C GLY A 129 -6.10 -34.39 13.14
N LEU A 130 -4.95 -34.61 12.53
CA LEU A 130 -4.25 -35.91 12.54
C LEU A 130 -3.27 -36.01 13.71
N PRO A 131 -2.80 -37.20 14.11
CA PRO A 131 -1.84 -37.34 15.20
C PRO A 131 -0.58 -36.49 15.00
N ALA A 132 -0.19 -35.71 16.01
CA ALA A 132 1.02 -34.90 16.03
C ALA A 132 1.95 -35.30 17.19
N SER A 133 3.01 -34.53 17.44
CA SER A 133 4.20 -35.03 18.15
C SER A 133 4.40 -34.52 19.57
N LEU A 134 3.50 -33.70 20.14
CA LEU A 134 3.63 -33.31 21.55
C LEU A 134 3.61 -34.56 22.45
N TYR A 135 4.60 -34.70 23.34
CA TYR A 135 4.88 -35.89 24.17
C TYR A 135 5.35 -37.15 23.43
N HIS A 136 5.48 -37.10 22.10
CA HIS A 136 5.98 -38.18 21.27
C HIS A 136 7.27 -37.79 20.53
N GLU A 137 7.91 -36.69 20.92
CA GLU A 137 9.00 -36.05 20.18
C GLU A 137 10.16 -37.03 19.92
N THR A 138 10.60 -37.76 20.96
CA THR A 138 11.68 -38.75 20.85
C THR A 138 11.32 -39.90 19.91
N THR A 139 10.13 -40.46 20.06
CA THR A 139 9.65 -41.59 19.24
C THR A 139 9.51 -41.19 17.78
N ASP A 140 8.96 -40.01 17.52
CA ASP A 140 8.71 -39.51 16.17
C ASP A 140 10.03 -39.12 15.48
N ALA A 141 10.95 -38.44 16.17
CA ALA A 141 12.27 -38.12 15.65
C ALA A 141 13.08 -39.37 15.27
N GLN A 142 13.05 -40.42 16.12
CA GLN A 142 13.68 -41.71 15.80
C GLN A 142 13.01 -42.40 14.60
N THR A 143 11.69 -42.29 14.48
CA THR A 143 10.94 -42.85 13.36
C THR A 143 11.36 -42.18 12.05
N TRP A 144 11.38 -40.84 12.00
CA TRP A 144 11.82 -40.09 10.82
C TRP A 144 13.28 -40.32 10.47
N ALA A 145 14.16 -40.43 11.48
CA ALA A 145 15.55 -40.81 11.27
C ALA A 145 15.68 -42.20 10.63
N SER A 146 14.88 -43.17 11.08
CA SER A 146 14.86 -44.53 10.52
C SER A 146 14.31 -44.59 9.09
N TRP A 147 13.45 -43.65 8.71
CA TRP A 147 12.92 -43.53 7.35
C TRP A 147 13.83 -42.76 6.41
N GLY A 148 14.84 -42.04 6.93
CA GLY A 148 15.74 -41.23 6.10
C GLY A 148 15.21 -39.83 5.79
N VAL A 149 14.35 -39.26 6.63
CA VAL A 149 13.90 -37.86 6.49
C VAL A 149 15.06 -36.89 6.71
N ASP A 150 15.10 -35.78 5.97
CA ASP A 150 16.17 -34.78 6.00
C ASP A 150 15.71 -33.39 6.46
N LEU A 151 14.41 -33.15 6.54
CA LEU A 151 13.80 -31.90 6.99
C LEU A 151 12.51 -32.18 7.76
N LEU A 152 12.28 -31.44 8.84
CA LEU A 152 10.99 -31.40 9.55
C LEU A 152 10.44 -29.98 9.51
N LYS A 153 9.26 -29.79 8.90
CA LYS A 153 8.39 -28.64 9.16
C LYS A 153 7.55 -28.97 10.41
N TYR A 154 7.63 -28.11 11.42
CA TYR A 154 7.03 -28.39 12.73
C TYR A 154 6.08 -27.27 13.13
N ASP A 155 4.78 -27.54 12.98
CA ASP A 155 3.67 -26.61 13.14
C ASP A 155 3.33 -26.32 14.61
N ASN A 156 2.32 -25.47 14.83
CA ASN A 156 1.89 -25.02 16.15
C ASN A 156 0.39 -25.30 16.46
N CYS A 157 -0.31 -26.00 15.57
CA CYS A 157 -1.69 -26.46 15.79
C CYS A 157 -1.84 -27.51 16.90
N GLY A 158 -3.08 -27.67 17.38
CA GLY A 158 -3.46 -28.65 18.40
C GLY A 158 -3.31 -28.16 19.84
N GLN A 159 -3.77 -28.99 20.80
CA GLN A 159 -3.67 -28.62 22.22
C GLN A 159 -2.20 -28.61 22.66
N GLN A 160 -1.80 -27.53 23.33
CA GLN A 160 -0.41 -27.30 23.76
C GLN A 160 -0.22 -27.46 25.28
N ASP A 161 -1.30 -27.75 26.01
CA ASP A 161 -1.34 -27.95 27.47
C ASP A 161 -0.70 -26.83 28.30
N GLY A 162 -0.75 -25.60 27.79
CA GLY A 162 -0.13 -24.44 28.45
C GLY A 162 1.41 -24.46 28.43
N ILE A 163 2.03 -25.34 27.65
CA ILE A 163 3.50 -25.42 27.55
C ILE A 163 4.00 -24.29 26.63
N PRO A 164 4.92 -23.43 27.09
CA PRO A 164 5.47 -22.35 26.28
C PRO A 164 6.10 -22.83 24.97
N ALA A 165 5.98 -22.03 23.90
CA ALA A 165 6.49 -22.36 22.57
C ALA A 165 7.97 -22.76 22.61
N GLN A 166 8.83 -21.97 23.26
CA GLN A 166 10.26 -22.24 23.38
C GLN A 166 10.53 -23.64 23.94
N THR A 167 9.72 -24.07 24.92
CA THR A 167 9.86 -25.39 25.54
C THR A 167 9.42 -26.52 24.60
N ARG A 168 8.27 -26.37 23.92
CA ARG A 168 7.78 -27.38 22.97
C ARG A 168 8.75 -27.58 21.80
N TYR A 169 9.18 -26.48 21.19
CA TYR A 169 10.14 -26.49 20.09
C TYR A 169 11.52 -27.03 20.52
N LYS A 170 11.99 -26.69 21.73
CA LYS A 170 13.25 -27.23 22.27
C LYS A 170 13.20 -28.75 22.45
N ARG A 171 12.08 -29.31 22.94
CA ARG A 171 11.92 -30.77 23.11
C ARG A 171 12.07 -31.52 21.78
N MET A 172 11.45 -31.01 20.72
CA MET A 172 11.61 -31.62 19.40
C MET A 172 13.03 -31.43 18.86
N ALA A 173 13.65 -30.27 19.03
CA ALA A 173 15.05 -30.09 18.64
C ALA A 173 16.01 -31.07 19.35
N ASP A 174 15.84 -31.28 20.65
CA ASP A 174 16.61 -32.28 21.43
C ASP A 174 16.37 -33.70 20.91
N ALA A 175 15.12 -34.04 20.59
CA ALA A 175 14.75 -35.34 20.03
C ALA A 175 15.38 -35.57 18.65
N LEU A 176 15.37 -34.56 17.77
CA LEU A 176 16.02 -34.61 16.46
C LEU A 176 17.53 -34.82 16.60
N GLN A 177 18.19 -34.06 17.49
CA GLN A 177 19.62 -34.22 17.76
C GLN A 177 19.95 -35.62 18.32
N ALA A 178 19.13 -36.12 19.25
CA ALA A 178 19.29 -37.45 19.86
C ALA A 178 19.01 -38.61 18.88
N SER A 179 18.29 -38.35 17.79
CA SER A 179 18.02 -39.37 16.75
C SER A 179 19.28 -39.84 16.02
N GLY A 180 20.35 -39.05 16.04
CA GLY A 180 21.62 -39.35 15.36
C GLY A 180 21.61 -39.12 13.85
N ARG A 181 20.53 -38.58 13.28
CA ARG A 181 20.45 -38.15 11.87
C ARG A 181 20.35 -36.63 11.77
N ASP A 182 21.07 -36.07 10.81
CA ASP A 182 20.95 -34.66 10.44
C ASP A 182 19.58 -34.39 9.78
N ILE A 183 18.70 -33.71 10.51
CA ILE A 183 17.37 -33.29 10.05
C ILE A 183 17.27 -31.77 10.21
N LEU A 184 17.07 -31.07 9.09
CA LEU A 184 16.87 -29.61 9.09
C LEU A 184 15.56 -29.30 9.82
N TYR A 185 15.63 -28.43 10.82
CA TYR A 185 14.48 -28.11 11.66
C TYR A 185 13.84 -26.78 11.26
N SER A 186 12.67 -26.83 10.62
CA SER A 186 11.84 -25.68 10.25
C SER A 186 10.73 -25.48 11.28
N ILE A 187 10.77 -24.36 11.98
CA ILE A 187 9.80 -23.98 13.02
C ILE A 187 8.63 -23.23 12.38
N CYS A 188 7.41 -23.68 12.60
CA CYS A 188 6.20 -23.10 12.01
C CYS A 188 5.22 -22.69 13.11
N GLU A 189 5.52 -21.58 13.80
CA GLU A 189 4.64 -20.99 14.84
C GLU A 189 4.06 -19.62 14.48
N TRP A 190 4.20 -19.25 13.21
CA TRP A 190 3.54 -18.11 12.58
C TRP A 190 3.93 -16.71 13.08
N GLY A 191 5.07 -16.58 13.76
CA GLY A 191 5.51 -15.31 14.33
C GLY A 191 4.88 -14.97 15.69
N GLN A 192 3.94 -15.78 16.19
CA GLN A 192 3.09 -15.50 17.35
C GLN A 192 3.88 -15.22 18.62
N ASN A 193 5.01 -15.91 18.82
CA ASN A 193 5.86 -15.72 20.01
C ASN A 193 7.22 -15.14 19.65
N GLN A 194 7.29 -14.36 18.55
CA GLN A 194 8.51 -13.69 18.09
C GLN A 194 9.70 -14.67 17.94
N PRO A 195 9.57 -15.72 17.11
CA PRO A 195 10.54 -16.81 17.00
C PRO A 195 11.93 -16.34 16.62
N TRP A 196 12.06 -15.20 15.93
CA TRP A 196 13.33 -14.56 15.63
C TRP A 196 14.19 -14.24 16.88
N LEU A 197 13.60 -14.16 18.07
CA LEU A 197 14.32 -13.93 19.34
C LEU A 197 14.87 -15.20 19.99
N TRP A 198 14.41 -16.40 19.62
CA TRP A 198 14.72 -17.62 20.38
C TRP A 198 14.87 -18.90 19.55
N ALA A 199 14.28 -18.98 18.36
CA ALA A 199 14.23 -20.18 17.53
C ALA A 199 15.62 -20.71 17.15
N ALA A 200 16.56 -19.79 16.89
CA ALA A 200 17.94 -20.15 16.59
C ALA A 200 18.62 -20.88 17.76
N GLU A 201 18.37 -20.44 19.00
CA GLU A 201 18.94 -20.98 20.24
C GLU A 201 18.27 -22.31 20.65
N THR A 202 16.99 -22.49 20.33
CA THR A 202 16.27 -23.74 20.59
C THR A 202 16.62 -24.85 19.60
N GLY A 203 17.33 -24.56 18.51
CA GLY A 203 17.79 -25.54 17.53
C GLY A 203 17.14 -25.42 16.15
N GLY A 204 16.24 -24.47 15.93
CA GLY A 204 15.61 -24.19 14.64
C GLY A 204 16.61 -23.65 13.62
N HIS A 205 16.55 -24.13 12.39
CA HIS A 205 17.41 -23.70 11.27
C HIS A 205 16.75 -22.59 10.46
N MET A 206 15.42 -22.54 10.50
CA MET A 206 14.56 -21.51 9.94
C MET A 206 13.27 -21.43 10.76
N TRP A 207 12.58 -20.31 10.73
CA TRP A 207 11.31 -20.13 11.44
C TRP A 207 10.35 -19.23 10.69
N ARG A 208 9.09 -19.67 10.61
CA ARG A 208 7.98 -18.87 10.08
C ARG A 208 7.83 -17.59 10.91
N THR A 209 7.87 -16.45 10.24
CA THR A 209 7.74 -15.13 10.86
C THR A 209 6.32 -14.58 10.86
N THR A 210 5.41 -15.23 10.13
CA THR A 210 4.07 -14.72 9.83
C THR A 210 3.03 -15.84 9.73
N GLY A 211 1.75 -15.47 9.67
CA GLY A 211 0.66 -16.35 9.21
C GLY A 211 0.92 -16.96 7.82
N ASP A 212 0.07 -17.89 7.41
CA ASP A 212 0.21 -18.58 6.12
C ASP A 212 0.02 -17.60 4.95
N ILE A 213 0.85 -17.76 3.93
CA ILE A 213 0.64 -17.09 2.66
C ILE A 213 -0.57 -17.70 1.95
N GLU A 214 -1.32 -16.84 1.25
CA GLU A 214 -2.42 -17.24 0.39
C GLU A 214 -2.09 -16.91 -1.07
N ASN A 215 -2.72 -17.63 -1.99
CA ASN A 215 -2.56 -17.47 -3.43
C ASN A 215 -3.29 -16.20 -3.94
N ASN A 216 -2.87 -15.03 -3.45
CA ASN A 216 -3.32 -13.71 -3.89
C ASN A 216 -2.26 -12.64 -3.56
N TRP A 217 -2.33 -11.51 -4.27
CA TRP A 217 -1.31 -10.45 -4.17
C TRP A 217 -1.28 -9.74 -2.81
N SER A 218 -2.46 -9.48 -2.21
CA SER A 218 -2.54 -8.77 -0.92
C SER A 218 -1.88 -9.56 0.20
N SER A 219 -2.01 -10.89 0.19
CA SER A 219 -1.28 -11.77 1.10
C SER A 219 0.23 -11.65 0.92
N VAL A 220 0.76 -11.86 -0.30
CA VAL A 220 2.21 -11.73 -0.60
C VAL A 220 2.79 -10.42 -0.04
N VAL A 221 2.10 -9.31 -0.30
CA VAL A 221 2.53 -7.98 0.11
C VAL A 221 2.39 -7.77 1.63
N GLY A 222 1.30 -8.22 2.24
CA GLY A 222 1.11 -8.14 3.68
C GLY A 222 2.13 -8.96 4.49
N LEU A 223 2.58 -10.10 3.95
CA LEU A 223 3.66 -10.88 4.55
C LEU A 223 5.04 -10.24 4.37
N LEU A 224 5.28 -9.58 3.23
CA LEU A 224 6.51 -8.79 3.01
C LEU A 224 6.65 -7.68 4.05
N ASP A 225 5.58 -6.93 4.33
CA ASP A 225 5.63 -5.79 5.26
C ASP A 225 5.99 -6.21 6.69
N GLN A 226 5.60 -7.41 7.10
CA GLN A 226 5.95 -7.99 8.40
C GLN A 226 7.45 -8.34 8.53
N GLN A 227 8.22 -8.32 7.43
CA GLN A 227 9.67 -8.58 7.46
C GLN A 227 10.51 -7.37 7.86
N VAL A 228 9.95 -6.16 7.81
CA VAL A 228 10.68 -4.93 8.13
C VAL A 228 11.13 -4.95 9.58
N GLY A 229 12.44 -4.77 9.81
CA GLY A 229 13.05 -4.79 11.14
C GLY A 229 13.50 -6.16 11.64
N LEU A 230 13.21 -7.24 10.91
CA LEU A 230 13.65 -8.60 11.27
C LEU A 230 15.03 -8.98 10.73
N GLU A 231 15.69 -8.11 9.95
CA GLU A 231 16.86 -8.47 9.14
C GLU A 231 18.09 -8.86 9.98
N GLN A 232 18.14 -8.40 11.24
CA GLN A 232 19.23 -8.70 12.17
C GLN A 232 19.19 -10.12 12.76
N TYR A 233 18.04 -10.80 12.67
CA TYR A 233 17.83 -12.12 13.26
C TYR A 233 18.07 -13.26 12.26
N SER A 234 18.17 -12.92 10.98
CA SER A 234 18.47 -13.87 9.91
C SER A 234 19.98 -14.06 9.76
N GLY A 235 20.41 -15.24 9.32
CA GLY A 235 21.80 -15.54 8.99
C GLY A 235 22.07 -17.04 8.81
N PRO A 236 23.33 -17.43 8.52
CA PRO A 236 23.71 -18.81 8.32
C PRO A 236 23.20 -19.70 9.44
N ASN A 237 22.47 -20.73 9.05
CA ASN A 237 21.84 -21.71 9.92
C ASN A 237 20.69 -21.18 10.80
N ALA A 238 20.09 -20.04 10.42
CA ALA A 238 19.08 -19.32 11.20
C ALA A 238 18.29 -18.32 10.32
N TRP A 239 17.31 -18.78 9.54
CA TRP A 239 16.64 -17.96 8.51
C TRP A 239 15.21 -17.55 8.90
N ASN A 240 14.88 -16.27 8.70
CA ASN A 240 13.48 -15.81 8.71
C ASN A 240 12.74 -16.42 7.51
N ASP A 241 11.56 -16.98 7.76
CA ASP A 241 10.71 -17.64 6.76
C ASP A 241 9.38 -16.87 6.61
N PRO A 242 9.24 -16.00 5.60
CA PRO A 242 7.97 -15.36 5.23
C PRO A 242 7.01 -16.30 4.48
N ASP A 243 7.20 -17.62 4.59
CA ASP A 243 6.42 -18.69 3.98
C ASP A 243 6.78 -19.01 2.52
N MET A 244 6.14 -20.07 2.01
CA MET A 244 6.36 -20.68 0.70
C MET A 244 6.07 -19.73 -0.47
N LEU A 245 6.62 -20.06 -1.65
CA LEU A 245 6.42 -19.29 -2.87
C LEU A 245 5.10 -19.68 -3.57
N GLU A 246 4.26 -18.69 -3.84
CA GLU A 246 3.06 -18.80 -4.70
C GLU A 246 3.37 -18.64 -6.21
N VAL A 247 4.66 -18.53 -6.56
CA VAL A 247 5.12 -18.36 -7.95
C VAL A 247 4.63 -19.52 -8.84
N GLY A 248 3.80 -19.17 -9.83
CA GLY A 248 3.23 -20.14 -10.77
C GLY A 248 1.86 -20.70 -10.39
N ASN A 249 1.32 -20.34 -9.23
CA ASN A 249 -0.08 -20.58 -8.91
C ASN A 249 -0.98 -19.51 -9.54
N SER A 250 -2.26 -19.84 -9.73
CA SER A 250 -3.17 -19.06 -10.58
C SER A 250 -3.60 -17.72 -10.01
N GLY A 251 -3.31 -17.43 -8.75
CA GLY A 251 -3.73 -16.22 -8.06
C GLY A 251 -2.78 -15.03 -8.24
N LEU A 252 -1.60 -15.25 -8.84
CA LEU A 252 -0.64 -14.20 -9.15
C LEU A 252 -0.45 -14.04 -10.66
N THR A 253 -0.37 -12.79 -11.10
CA THR A 253 0.13 -12.45 -12.43
C THR A 253 1.62 -12.77 -12.56
N TYR A 254 2.15 -12.73 -13.78
CA TYR A 254 3.59 -12.91 -14.02
C TYR A 254 4.44 -11.80 -13.36
N GLY A 255 3.95 -10.55 -13.36
CA GLY A 255 4.63 -9.43 -12.70
C GLY A 255 4.67 -9.62 -11.19
N GLU A 256 3.54 -9.99 -10.59
CA GLU A 256 3.44 -10.27 -9.16
C GLU A 256 4.32 -11.45 -8.75
N SER A 257 4.35 -12.52 -9.55
CA SER A 257 5.26 -13.66 -9.36
C SER A 257 6.73 -13.24 -9.42
N ARG A 258 7.09 -12.34 -10.35
CA ARG A 258 8.45 -11.80 -10.47
C ARG A 258 8.83 -10.93 -9.27
N ALA A 259 7.92 -10.09 -8.81
CA ALA A 259 8.10 -9.28 -7.61
C ALA A 259 8.28 -10.16 -6.36
N HIS A 260 7.37 -11.12 -6.16
CA HIS A 260 7.43 -12.08 -5.05
C HIS A 260 8.76 -12.83 -5.01
N MET A 261 9.21 -13.39 -6.15
CA MET A 261 10.51 -14.07 -6.24
C MET A 261 11.68 -13.13 -5.93
N SER A 262 11.66 -11.90 -6.47
CA SER A 262 12.73 -10.91 -6.24
C SER A 262 12.85 -10.51 -4.77
N LEU A 263 11.70 -10.33 -4.11
CA LEU A 263 11.61 -9.92 -2.71
C LEU A 263 12.02 -11.05 -1.77
N TRP A 264 11.55 -12.28 -1.98
CA TRP A 264 12.00 -13.43 -1.19
C TRP A 264 13.50 -13.69 -1.38
N ALA A 265 14.01 -13.49 -2.60
CA ALA A 265 15.43 -13.61 -2.88
C ALA A 265 16.25 -12.56 -2.10
N ILE A 266 15.89 -11.27 -2.16
CA ILE A 266 16.65 -10.22 -1.48
C ILE A 266 16.58 -10.34 0.06
N LEU A 267 15.50 -10.90 0.59
CA LEU A 267 15.32 -11.16 2.02
C LEU A 267 16.16 -12.34 2.55
N ASN A 268 16.87 -13.09 1.70
CA ASN A 268 17.44 -14.39 2.08
C ASN A 268 16.37 -15.35 2.66
N ALA A 269 15.12 -15.26 2.18
CA ALA A 269 14.08 -16.19 2.60
C ALA A 269 14.40 -17.61 2.08
N PRO A 270 13.97 -18.67 2.77
CA PRO A 270 13.87 -20.00 2.17
C PRO A 270 13.04 -19.94 0.88
N LEU A 271 13.53 -20.56 -0.20
CA LEU A 271 12.83 -20.58 -1.48
C LEU A 271 12.16 -21.93 -1.68
N ILE A 272 10.98 -22.08 -1.09
CA ILE A 272 10.19 -23.32 -1.14
C ILE A 272 9.03 -23.13 -2.12
N ALA A 273 9.10 -23.74 -3.30
CA ALA A 273 8.05 -23.66 -4.31
C ALA A 273 6.75 -24.36 -3.84
N GLY A 274 5.60 -23.71 -4.02
CA GLY A 274 4.28 -24.25 -3.66
C GLY A 274 3.40 -24.68 -4.84
N ASN A 275 3.88 -24.60 -6.07
CA ASN A 275 3.12 -24.88 -7.31
C ASN A 275 3.22 -26.35 -7.78
N ASP A 276 2.42 -26.75 -8.78
CA ASP A 276 2.56 -28.05 -9.47
C ASP A 276 3.73 -28.04 -10.47
N LEU A 277 4.88 -28.57 -10.06
CA LEU A 277 6.08 -28.65 -10.90
C LEU A 277 5.90 -29.53 -12.15
N ARG A 278 4.93 -30.44 -12.15
CA ARG A 278 4.72 -31.40 -13.25
C ARG A 278 4.08 -30.74 -14.47
N SER A 279 3.38 -29.63 -14.25
CA SER A 279 2.66 -28.87 -15.28
C SER A 279 3.06 -27.39 -15.35
N MET A 280 4.11 -26.97 -14.64
CA MET A 280 4.53 -25.57 -14.65
C MET A 280 4.99 -25.13 -16.06
N PRO A 281 4.58 -23.94 -16.54
CA PRO A 281 5.06 -23.43 -17.80
C PRO A 281 6.53 -23.00 -17.70
N ALA A 282 7.20 -22.93 -18.86
CA ALA A 282 8.61 -22.52 -18.94
C ALA A 282 8.85 -21.14 -18.30
N SER A 283 7.93 -20.19 -18.48
CA SER A 283 8.01 -18.86 -17.87
C SER A 283 8.06 -18.89 -16.33
N THR A 284 7.30 -19.79 -15.69
CA THR A 284 7.34 -19.99 -14.23
C THR A 284 8.63 -20.66 -13.80
N ARG A 285 9.05 -21.70 -14.52
CA ARG A 285 10.35 -22.35 -14.26
C ARG A 285 11.48 -21.34 -14.34
N ASP A 286 11.50 -20.50 -15.38
CA ASP A 286 12.57 -19.53 -15.60
C ASP A 286 12.63 -18.49 -14.46
N LEU A 287 11.48 -18.09 -13.87
CA LEU A 287 11.46 -17.26 -12.66
C LEU A 287 12.09 -17.98 -11.45
N LEU A 288 11.72 -19.25 -11.23
CA LEU A 288 12.22 -20.04 -10.10
C LEU A 288 13.71 -20.39 -10.25
N THR A 289 14.21 -20.53 -11.48
CA THR A 289 15.56 -21.03 -11.75
C THR A 289 16.56 -19.97 -12.22
N ASP A 290 16.20 -18.69 -12.20
CA ASP A 290 17.09 -17.62 -12.65
C ASP A 290 18.39 -17.60 -11.82
N PRO A 291 19.57 -17.86 -12.43
CA PRO A 291 20.81 -18.04 -11.68
C PRO A 291 21.29 -16.77 -11.00
N ASP A 292 20.96 -15.59 -11.55
CA ASP A 292 21.41 -14.31 -11.00
C ASP A 292 20.57 -13.91 -9.79
N VAL A 293 19.25 -14.14 -9.84
CA VAL A 293 18.34 -13.92 -8.70
C VAL A 293 18.62 -14.91 -7.57
N LEU A 294 18.80 -16.19 -7.90
CA LEU A 294 19.17 -17.21 -6.92
C LEU A 294 20.53 -16.93 -6.27
N ALA A 295 21.51 -16.40 -7.02
CA ALA A 295 22.78 -16.00 -6.45
C ALA A 295 22.62 -14.89 -5.40
N VAL A 296 21.66 -13.97 -5.56
CA VAL A 296 21.35 -12.97 -4.52
C VAL A 296 20.78 -13.62 -3.27
N ASN A 297 19.86 -14.59 -3.40
CA ASN A 297 19.31 -15.32 -2.26
C ASN A 297 20.37 -16.14 -1.52
N GLN A 298 21.30 -16.75 -2.25
CA GLN A 298 22.32 -17.65 -1.70
C GLN A 298 23.57 -16.92 -1.20
N ASP A 299 23.71 -15.62 -1.44
CA ASP A 299 24.79 -14.79 -0.90
C ASP A 299 24.49 -14.34 0.54
N TRP A 300 25.43 -14.51 1.48
CA TRP A 300 25.35 -13.94 2.82
C TRP A 300 26.49 -12.96 3.08
N ALA A 301 26.18 -11.67 3.00
CA ALA A 301 27.12 -10.58 3.27
C ALA A 301 27.04 -10.04 4.71
N GLY A 302 26.52 -10.82 5.65
CA GLY A 302 26.38 -10.44 7.06
C GLY A 302 25.04 -9.83 7.46
N ARG A 303 24.12 -9.60 6.52
CA ARG A 303 22.74 -9.17 6.80
C ARG A 303 21.77 -9.56 5.69
N GLN A 304 20.54 -9.86 6.06
CA GLN A 304 19.39 -9.96 5.15
C GLN A 304 19.12 -8.60 4.47
N GLY A 305 18.52 -8.61 3.28
CA GLY A 305 18.08 -7.39 2.61
C GLY A 305 17.00 -6.64 3.39
N ALA A 306 16.95 -5.32 3.22
CA ALA A 306 16.06 -4.43 3.97
C ALA A 306 15.37 -3.41 3.06
N LYS A 307 14.21 -2.92 3.49
CA LYS A 307 13.53 -1.78 2.87
C LYS A 307 14.40 -0.54 3.07
N LEU A 308 14.87 0.05 1.97
CA LEU A 308 15.70 1.25 1.95
C LEU A 308 14.85 2.51 1.88
N ARG A 309 13.74 2.48 1.14
CA ARG A 309 12.85 3.62 0.93
C ARG A 309 11.42 3.14 0.70
N ASP A 310 10.48 3.92 1.23
CA ASP A 310 9.04 3.68 1.20
C ASP A 310 8.37 4.99 0.83
N ASP A 311 7.79 5.08 -0.37
CA ASP A 311 7.00 6.22 -0.84
C ASP A 311 5.52 5.82 -1.03
N GLY A 312 4.99 4.95 -0.16
CA GLY A 312 3.68 4.35 -0.33
C GLY A 312 3.74 3.18 -1.32
N ASP A 313 3.12 3.33 -2.48
CA ASP A 313 3.10 2.27 -3.50
C ASP A 313 4.46 1.93 -4.10
N LEU A 314 5.44 2.83 -3.96
CA LEU A 314 6.75 2.71 -4.61
C LEU A 314 7.82 2.49 -3.55
N GLU A 315 8.49 1.34 -3.63
CA GLU A 315 9.47 0.94 -2.65
C GLU A 315 10.83 0.64 -3.28
N VAL A 316 11.88 0.80 -2.48
CA VAL A 316 13.23 0.34 -2.81
C VAL A 316 13.72 -0.58 -1.72
N TRP A 317 14.08 -1.81 -2.07
CA TRP A 317 14.71 -2.78 -1.18
C TRP A 317 16.16 -3.00 -1.60
N SER A 318 17.06 -3.20 -0.65
CA SER A 318 18.48 -3.36 -0.95
C SER A 318 19.18 -4.36 -0.06
N LYS A 319 20.25 -4.96 -0.59
CA LYS A 319 21.12 -5.88 0.12
C LYS A 319 22.55 -5.75 -0.37
N LYS A 320 23.51 -5.62 0.56
CA LYS A 320 24.94 -5.73 0.22
C LYS A 320 25.29 -7.18 -0.09
N LEU A 321 26.17 -7.40 -1.06
CA LEU A 321 26.63 -8.72 -1.45
C LEU A 321 28.09 -8.94 -1.03
N SER A 322 28.49 -10.20 -0.86
CA SER A 322 29.80 -10.58 -0.31
C SER A 322 31.00 -10.11 -1.15
N ASP A 323 30.80 -9.85 -2.43
CA ASP A 323 31.81 -9.33 -3.36
C ASP A 323 31.98 -7.80 -3.33
N GLY A 324 31.21 -7.10 -2.49
CA GLY A 324 31.21 -5.64 -2.38
C GLY A 324 30.24 -4.93 -3.33
N SER A 325 29.49 -5.66 -4.15
CA SER A 325 28.36 -5.12 -4.92
C SER A 325 27.09 -5.01 -4.05
N ALA A 326 26.01 -4.47 -4.61
CA ALA A 326 24.71 -4.43 -3.95
C ALA A 326 23.60 -4.94 -4.89
N ALA A 327 22.67 -5.73 -4.36
CA ALA A 327 21.40 -6.02 -5.00
C ALA A 327 20.37 -4.95 -4.61
N VAL A 328 19.50 -4.58 -5.55
CA VAL A 328 18.38 -3.66 -5.33
C VAL A 328 17.15 -4.18 -6.05
N VAL A 329 16.01 -4.14 -5.36
CA VAL A 329 14.68 -4.37 -5.94
C VAL A 329 13.94 -3.03 -5.94
N LEU A 330 13.55 -2.58 -7.13
CA LEU A 330 12.65 -1.46 -7.34
C LEU A 330 11.25 -2.05 -7.44
N PHE A 331 10.42 -1.83 -6.42
CA PHE A 331 9.16 -2.53 -6.25
C PHE A 331 7.98 -1.58 -6.38
N ASN A 332 7.06 -1.90 -7.28
CA ASN A 332 5.84 -1.15 -7.49
C ASN A 332 4.64 -1.96 -7.00
N ARG A 333 4.09 -1.56 -5.86
CA ARG A 333 2.86 -2.09 -5.27
C ARG A 333 1.61 -1.49 -5.90
N GLY A 334 1.73 -0.32 -6.52
CA GLY A 334 0.62 0.45 -7.03
C GLY A 334 0.03 -0.10 -8.32
N SER A 335 -1.19 0.34 -8.60
CA SER A 335 -2.04 -0.09 -9.72
C SER A 335 -1.62 0.44 -11.11
N SER A 336 -0.40 0.98 -11.25
CA SER A 336 0.07 1.52 -12.52
C SER A 336 1.60 1.55 -12.64
N PRO A 337 2.15 1.61 -13.85
CA PRO A 337 3.59 1.78 -14.03
C PRO A 337 4.11 3.11 -13.45
N ALA A 338 5.29 3.05 -12.83
CA ALA A 338 5.97 4.21 -12.26
C ALA A 338 7.49 4.11 -12.45
N THR A 339 8.17 5.25 -12.49
CA THR A 339 9.63 5.29 -12.42
C THR A 339 10.05 5.23 -10.96
N ILE A 340 10.82 4.20 -10.62
CA ILE A 340 11.38 4.02 -9.27
C ILE A 340 12.90 4.10 -9.40
N GLY A 341 13.55 4.75 -8.43
CA GLY A 341 14.99 4.92 -8.47
C GLY A 341 15.66 5.04 -7.11
N THR A 342 16.98 4.85 -7.12
CA THR A 342 17.90 5.09 -6.03
C THR A 342 19.26 5.49 -6.60
N THR A 343 20.28 5.59 -5.75
CA THR A 343 21.66 5.86 -6.17
C THR A 343 22.63 4.85 -5.58
N ALA A 344 23.77 4.63 -6.24
CA ALA A 344 24.86 3.81 -5.72
C ALA A 344 25.32 4.27 -4.33
N ALA A 345 25.30 5.59 -4.07
CA ALA A 345 25.61 6.15 -2.76
C ALA A 345 24.57 5.74 -1.69
N ALA A 346 23.27 5.78 -2.02
CA ALA A 346 22.21 5.34 -1.12
C ALA A 346 22.24 3.82 -0.86
N LEU A 347 22.74 3.03 -1.82
CA LEU A 347 23.04 1.60 -1.65
C LEU A 347 24.30 1.34 -0.78
N GLY A 348 24.99 2.40 -0.34
CA GLY A 348 26.18 2.30 0.51
C GLY A 348 27.41 1.75 -0.22
N LEU A 349 27.48 1.92 -1.55
CA LEU A 349 28.63 1.58 -2.37
C LEU A 349 29.71 2.67 -2.31
N PRO A 350 31.00 2.31 -2.44
CA PRO A 350 32.07 3.29 -2.50
C PRO A 350 31.96 4.15 -3.76
N ALA A 351 32.42 5.40 -3.67
CA ALA A 351 32.47 6.30 -4.83
C ALA A 351 33.33 5.70 -5.95
N ALA A 352 32.75 5.61 -7.15
CA ALA A 352 33.42 5.18 -8.37
C ALA A 352 33.08 6.14 -9.52
N SER A 353 33.91 6.17 -10.56
CA SER A 353 33.66 6.98 -11.76
C SER A 353 32.47 6.49 -12.59
N ALA A 354 32.14 5.20 -12.47
CA ALA A 354 30.97 4.57 -13.05
C ALA A 354 30.67 3.25 -12.32
N TYR A 355 29.44 2.75 -12.46
CA TYR A 355 28.93 1.52 -11.88
C TYR A 355 28.34 0.63 -12.97
N ALA A 356 28.63 -0.67 -12.92
CA ALA A 356 27.95 -1.65 -13.75
C ALA A 356 26.62 -2.01 -13.08
N VAL A 357 25.52 -1.76 -13.78
CA VAL A 357 24.15 -2.06 -13.35
C VAL A 357 23.64 -3.20 -14.21
N LYS A 358 23.56 -4.39 -13.63
CA LYS A 358 23.03 -5.59 -14.29
C LYS A 358 21.58 -5.78 -13.87
N ASP A 359 20.65 -5.74 -14.83
CA ASP A 359 19.29 -6.23 -14.66
C ASP A 359 19.33 -7.75 -14.60
N LEU A 360 18.88 -8.32 -13.48
CA LEU A 360 18.99 -9.76 -13.25
C LEU A 360 18.00 -10.54 -14.10
N TRP A 361 16.80 -9.99 -14.35
CA TRP A 361 15.76 -10.68 -15.11
C TRP A 361 15.98 -10.60 -16.63
N SER A 362 16.47 -9.45 -17.14
CA SER A 362 16.80 -9.33 -18.56
C SER A 362 18.23 -9.77 -18.90
N ASN A 363 19.07 -10.02 -17.88
CA ASN A 363 20.49 -10.32 -17.99
C ASN A 363 21.26 -9.25 -18.81
N THR A 364 20.81 -8.00 -18.78
CA THR A 364 21.46 -6.88 -19.47
C THR A 364 22.28 -6.05 -18.50
N THR A 365 23.50 -5.68 -18.89
CA THR A 365 24.37 -4.82 -18.07
C THR A 365 24.59 -3.48 -18.75
N LYS A 366 24.38 -2.39 -18.02
CA LYS A 366 24.59 -1.01 -18.47
C LYS A 366 25.54 -0.27 -17.52
N ALA A 367 26.18 0.78 -18.01
CA ALA A 367 27.01 1.67 -17.19
C ALA A 367 26.20 2.86 -16.67
N SER A 368 26.34 3.17 -15.39
CA SER A 368 25.74 4.34 -14.74
C SER A 368 26.80 5.21 -14.06
N THR A 369 26.56 6.51 -13.99
CA THR A 369 27.32 7.48 -13.19
C THR A 369 26.98 7.44 -11.69
N GLY A 370 25.93 6.69 -11.31
CA GLY A 370 25.51 6.49 -9.93
C GLY A 370 24.01 6.41 -9.74
N ALA A 371 23.20 6.87 -10.70
CA ALA A 371 21.74 6.70 -10.68
C ALA A 371 21.34 5.27 -11.05
N VAL A 372 20.40 4.69 -10.32
CA VAL A 372 19.87 3.34 -10.57
C VAL A 372 18.35 3.46 -10.56
N ARG A 373 17.73 3.44 -11.75
CA ARG A 373 16.30 3.61 -11.91
C ARG A 373 15.74 2.83 -13.08
N ALA A 374 14.47 2.48 -12.98
CA ALA A 374 13.73 1.83 -14.05
C ALA A 374 12.27 2.25 -14.00
N GLN A 375 11.62 2.12 -15.15
CA GLN A 375 10.17 2.06 -15.18
C GLN A 375 9.73 0.66 -14.75
N VAL A 376 8.93 0.60 -13.69
CA VAL A 376 8.42 -0.63 -13.10
C VAL A 376 6.92 -0.70 -13.36
N PRO A 377 6.42 -1.75 -14.04
CA PRO A 377 4.97 -1.96 -14.23
C PRO A 377 4.19 -2.04 -12.92
N SER A 378 2.86 -1.96 -13.02
CA SER A 378 1.95 -2.21 -11.88
C SER A 378 2.20 -3.58 -11.26
N HIS A 379 2.22 -3.67 -9.93
CA HIS A 379 2.39 -4.92 -9.16
C HIS A 379 3.59 -5.76 -9.61
N ASP A 380 4.71 -5.09 -9.87
CA ASP A 380 5.88 -5.72 -10.49
C ASP A 380 7.17 -5.21 -9.84
N ALA A 381 8.28 -5.84 -10.19
CA ALA A 381 9.60 -5.44 -9.74
C ALA A 381 10.65 -5.50 -10.85
N VAL A 382 11.63 -4.62 -10.71
CA VAL A 382 12.92 -4.71 -11.42
C VAL A 382 14.00 -4.97 -10.38
N MET A 383 14.84 -5.97 -10.63
CA MET A 383 15.92 -6.36 -9.73
C MET A 383 17.27 -6.13 -10.40
N PHE A 384 18.14 -5.34 -9.76
CA PHE A 384 19.48 -5.05 -10.26
C PHE A 384 20.57 -5.56 -9.31
N ARG A 385 21.73 -5.89 -9.88
CA ARG A 385 23.01 -5.89 -9.16
C ARG A 385 23.85 -4.70 -9.62
N VAL A 386 24.36 -3.95 -8.66
CA VAL A 386 25.11 -2.70 -8.86
C VAL A 386 26.53 -2.90 -8.35
N THR A 387 27.51 -2.86 -9.25
CA THR A 387 28.92 -3.11 -8.96
C THR A 387 29.75 -1.83 -9.19
N PRO A 388 30.58 -1.40 -8.22
CA PRO A 388 31.51 -0.29 -8.42
C PRO A 388 32.51 -0.60 -9.53
N GLY A 389 32.67 0.34 -10.47
CA GLY A 389 33.49 0.15 -11.65
C GLY A 389 32.69 -0.45 -12.82
N ALA A 390 32.61 0.30 -13.92
CA ALA A 390 32.05 -0.18 -15.18
C ALA A 390 33.12 -0.15 -16.28
N SER A 391 33.07 -1.11 -17.20
CA SER A 391 33.80 -1.01 -18.46
C SER A 391 33.25 0.15 -19.30
N ALA A 392 34.13 0.87 -19.98
CA ALA A 392 33.76 1.92 -20.94
C ALA A 392 33.02 1.36 -22.17
N GLU A 393 33.05 0.04 -22.37
CA GLU A 393 32.35 -0.64 -23.47
C GLU A 393 30.87 -0.92 -23.17
N LEU A 394 30.45 -0.82 -21.90
CA LEU A 394 29.05 -1.02 -21.53
C LEU A 394 28.19 0.13 -22.05
N ALA A 395 27.01 -0.22 -22.57
CA ALA A 395 26.03 0.76 -23.01
C ALA A 395 25.64 1.69 -21.84
N PRO A 396 25.48 3.01 -22.07
CA PRO A 396 25.03 3.91 -21.03
C PRO A 396 23.61 3.52 -20.57
N MET A 397 23.39 3.61 -19.27
CA MET A 397 22.05 3.51 -18.69
C MET A 397 21.26 4.74 -19.12
N VAL A 398 20.18 4.50 -19.85
CA VAL A 398 19.30 5.54 -20.38
C VAL A 398 17.85 5.17 -20.07
N LEU A 399 17.09 6.11 -19.52
CA LEU A 399 15.67 5.97 -19.25
C LEU A 399 14.90 7.02 -20.07
N VAL A 400 13.82 6.58 -20.72
CA VAL A 400 12.83 7.47 -21.32
C VAL A 400 11.63 7.54 -20.38
N GLU A 401 11.07 8.73 -20.18
CA GLU A 401 9.96 8.94 -19.25
C GLU A 401 8.98 10.00 -19.77
N ALA A 402 7.71 9.89 -19.37
CA ALA A 402 6.70 10.93 -19.54
C ALA A 402 6.16 11.35 -18.16
N THR A 403 6.47 12.57 -17.73
CA THR A 403 6.07 13.09 -16.42
C THR A 403 5.04 14.20 -16.58
N PRO A 404 3.77 13.99 -16.22
CA PRO A 404 2.80 15.08 -16.20
C PRO A 404 3.10 16.06 -15.07
N GLU A 405 2.84 17.35 -15.30
CA GLU A 405 3.00 18.40 -14.29
C GLU A 405 2.08 18.22 -13.09
N LYS A 406 0.92 17.58 -13.31
CA LYS A 406 -0.05 17.22 -12.27
C LYS A 406 -0.50 15.77 -12.43
N PRO A 407 -0.62 15.01 -11.33
CA PRO A 407 -1.15 13.65 -11.38
C PRO A 407 -2.67 13.60 -11.64
N TYR A 408 -3.37 14.72 -11.46
CA TYR A 408 -4.81 14.86 -11.72
C TYR A 408 -5.10 16.06 -12.63
N VAL A 409 -6.10 15.88 -13.50
CA VAL A 409 -6.50 16.86 -14.52
C VAL A 409 -8.01 16.99 -14.51
N THR A 410 -8.53 18.21 -14.60
CA THR A 410 -9.98 18.44 -14.67
C THR A 410 -10.55 18.03 -16.03
N THR A 411 -11.88 17.97 -16.13
CA THR A 411 -12.60 17.77 -17.40
C THR A 411 -12.44 18.92 -18.40
N ALA A 412 -11.76 20.02 -18.02
CA ALA A 412 -11.27 21.01 -18.99
C ALA A 412 -10.17 20.43 -19.91
N GLY A 413 -9.60 19.27 -19.54
CA GLY A 413 -8.78 18.45 -20.41
C GLY A 413 -7.46 19.10 -20.81
N ARG A 414 -6.79 19.82 -19.91
CA ARG A 414 -5.49 20.44 -20.20
C ARG A 414 -4.45 20.05 -19.17
N VAL A 415 -3.31 19.52 -19.64
CA VAL A 415 -2.15 19.20 -18.81
C VAL A 415 -0.87 19.39 -19.60
N ASP A 416 0.16 19.94 -18.97
CA ASP A 416 1.48 19.95 -19.57
C ASP A 416 2.27 18.72 -19.09
N VAL A 417 3.04 18.10 -19.99
CA VAL A 417 3.78 16.85 -19.77
C VAL A 417 5.23 17.04 -20.21
N GLN A 418 6.19 16.60 -19.40
CA GLN A 418 7.60 16.54 -19.76
C GLN A 418 7.90 15.16 -20.36
N ALA A 419 8.28 15.10 -21.63
CA ALA A 419 8.89 13.90 -22.20
C ALA A 419 10.41 14.00 -22.05
N GLN A 420 11.04 12.99 -21.44
CA GLN A 420 12.43 13.08 -20.97
C GLN A 420 13.27 11.90 -21.44
N ILE A 421 14.57 12.16 -21.65
CA ILE A 421 15.62 11.16 -21.79
C ILE A 421 16.66 11.44 -20.71
N HIS A 422 16.72 10.56 -19.72
CA HIS A 422 17.74 10.59 -18.67
C HIS A 422 18.97 9.81 -19.15
N ASN A 423 20.09 10.50 -19.36
CA ASN A 423 21.37 9.84 -19.57
C ASN A 423 22.06 9.61 -18.24
N ASP A 424 21.72 8.49 -17.58
CA ASP A 424 22.36 8.10 -16.33
C ASP A 424 23.77 7.55 -16.54
N GLY A 425 24.14 7.23 -17.78
CA GLY A 425 25.42 6.66 -18.13
C GLY A 425 26.57 7.67 -18.23
N PRO A 426 27.82 7.17 -18.23
CA PRO A 426 29.03 8.01 -18.31
C PRO A 426 29.34 8.49 -19.73
N ALA A 427 28.70 7.95 -20.75
CA ALA A 427 28.92 8.30 -22.15
C ALA A 427 27.93 9.38 -22.61
N THR A 428 28.39 10.29 -23.47
CA THR A 428 27.53 11.31 -24.10
C THR A 428 26.62 10.67 -25.15
N LEU A 429 25.32 11.02 -25.12
CA LEU A 429 24.37 10.67 -26.18
C LEU A 429 24.35 11.78 -27.23
N THR A 430 24.26 11.40 -28.50
CA THR A 430 24.19 12.36 -29.62
C THR A 430 22.95 12.11 -30.48
N ALA A 431 22.53 13.11 -31.25
CA ALA A 431 21.30 13.04 -32.06
C ALA A 431 20.10 12.52 -31.25
N ALA A 432 19.99 12.97 -30.00
CA ALA A 432 18.90 12.60 -29.12
C ALA A 432 17.61 13.29 -29.57
N GLU A 433 16.53 12.53 -29.62
CA GLU A 433 15.18 12.98 -29.96
C GLU A 433 14.19 12.35 -29.00
N VAL A 434 13.24 13.14 -28.50
CA VAL A 434 12.13 12.64 -27.68
C VAL A 434 10.80 13.09 -28.24
N THR A 435 9.85 12.17 -28.25
CA THR A 435 8.48 12.41 -28.69
C THR A 435 7.48 11.90 -27.66
N LEU A 436 6.29 12.49 -27.65
CA LEU A 436 5.16 12.03 -26.86
C LEU A 436 4.01 11.64 -27.79
N THR A 437 3.51 10.41 -27.64
CA THR A 437 2.33 9.93 -28.34
C THR A 437 1.08 10.43 -27.62
N ALA A 438 0.22 11.14 -28.35
CA ALA A 438 -1.04 11.62 -27.81
C ALA A 438 -1.98 10.43 -27.50
N PRO A 439 -2.56 10.36 -26.28
CA PRO A 439 -3.57 9.35 -25.96
C PRO A 439 -4.83 9.51 -26.82
N THR A 440 -5.64 8.47 -26.93
CA THR A 440 -6.92 8.53 -27.66
C THR A 440 -7.80 9.67 -27.14
N GLY A 441 -8.25 10.55 -28.05
CA GLY A 441 -9.08 11.71 -27.69
C GLY A 441 -8.30 12.94 -27.21
N TRP A 442 -6.97 12.86 -27.14
CA TRP A 442 -6.09 13.97 -26.76
C TRP A 442 -5.26 14.45 -27.96
N THR A 443 -4.90 15.73 -27.93
CA THR A 443 -3.90 16.32 -28.83
C THR A 443 -2.67 16.67 -28.01
N ALA A 444 -1.48 16.26 -28.43
CA ALA A 444 -0.22 16.62 -27.80
C ALA A 444 0.56 17.59 -28.70
N THR A 445 0.79 18.81 -28.22
CA THR A 445 1.50 19.86 -28.96
C THR A 445 2.87 20.10 -28.29
N PRO A 446 4.00 19.87 -28.99
CA PRO A 446 5.32 20.16 -28.44
C PRO A 446 5.57 21.66 -28.28
N ASP A 447 6.21 22.06 -27.17
CA ASP A 447 6.72 23.40 -26.94
C ASP A 447 8.20 23.47 -27.36
N GLY A 448 8.44 23.39 -28.67
CA GLY A 448 9.77 23.42 -29.26
C GLY A 448 10.07 22.23 -30.18
N SER A 449 11.36 21.99 -30.41
CA SER A 449 11.84 20.92 -31.28
C SER A 449 11.98 19.60 -30.52
N PRO A 450 11.48 18.46 -31.05
CA PRO A 450 11.77 17.11 -30.56
C PRO A 450 13.26 16.75 -30.53
N GLN A 451 14.08 17.44 -31.34
CA GLN A 451 15.52 17.22 -31.45
C GLN A 451 16.26 17.86 -30.26
N LEU A 452 16.62 17.05 -29.27
CA LEU A 452 17.37 17.44 -28.07
C LEU A 452 18.88 17.60 -28.33
N GLY A 453 19.39 17.01 -29.41
CA GLY A 453 20.79 17.14 -29.81
C GLY A 453 21.72 16.27 -28.96
N THR A 454 22.50 16.88 -28.07
CA THR A 454 23.49 16.16 -27.25
C THR A 454 23.06 16.16 -25.79
N ILE A 455 23.09 14.99 -25.14
CA ILE A 455 22.82 14.85 -23.70
C ILE A 455 24.10 14.34 -23.05
N GLY A 456 24.71 15.17 -22.20
CA GLY A 456 25.94 14.83 -21.47
C GLY A 456 25.72 13.74 -20.42
N ALA A 457 26.81 13.22 -19.87
CA ALA A 457 26.78 12.21 -18.82
C ALA A 457 26.07 12.72 -17.56
N GLY A 458 25.15 11.92 -17.00
CA GLY A 458 24.33 12.30 -15.84
C GLY A 458 23.30 13.41 -16.11
N GLN A 459 23.12 13.84 -17.36
CA GLN A 459 22.19 14.91 -17.72
C GLN A 459 20.86 14.37 -18.23
N THR A 460 19.83 15.20 -18.19
CA THR A 460 18.52 14.91 -18.75
C THR A 460 18.21 15.89 -19.87
N GLY A 461 17.83 15.36 -21.03
CA GLY A 461 17.18 16.15 -22.08
C GLY A 461 15.66 16.03 -21.94
N ALA A 462 14.94 17.13 -22.09
CA ALA A 462 13.48 17.15 -21.91
C ALA A 462 12.82 18.06 -22.94
N LEU A 463 11.61 17.68 -23.34
CA LEU A 463 10.70 18.51 -24.13
C LEU A 463 9.34 18.55 -23.47
N LYS A 464 8.82 19.76 -23.29
CA LYS A 464 7.48 20.00 -22.77
C LYS A 464 6.44 19.81 -23.88
N TYR A 465 5.37 19.09 -23.58
CA TYR A 465 4.20 18.91 -24.42
C TYR A 465 2.98 19.48 -23.71
N ARG A 466 2.14 20.20 -24.44
CA ARG A 466 0.81 20.58 -23.98
C ARG A 466 -0.21 19.58 -24.50
N LEU A 467 -0.87 18.88 -23.59
CA LEU A 467 -1.98 17.99 -23.91
C LEU A 467 -3.31 18.74 -23.73
N THR A 468 -4.17 18.62 -24.74
CA THR A 468 -5.53 19.16 -24.71
C THR A 468 -6.55 18.13 -25.20
N ALA A 469 -7.69 18.04 -24.52
CA ALA A 469 -8.86 17.27 -24.91
C ALA A 469 -10.13 18.08 -24.63
N THR A 470 -11.20 17.80 -25.36
CA THR A 470 -12.53 18.38 -25.11
C THR A 470 -13.38 17.35 -24.37
N ASN A 471 -13.75 17.65 -23.12
CA ASN A 471 -14.54 16.78 -22.26
C ASN A 471 -14.01 15.32 -22.21
N PRO A 472 -12.73 15.10 -21.83
CA PRO A 472 -12.19 13.75 -21.74
C PRO A 472 -12.97 12.91 -20.71
N PRO A 473 -13.06 11.59 -20.92
CA PRO A 473 -13.67 10.69 -19.95
C PRO A 473 -12.91 10.72 -18.62
N LEU A 474 -13.62 10.47 -17.52
CA LEU A 474 -13.02 10.35 -16.19
C LEU A 474 -12.18 9.07 -16.10
N GLY A 475 -11.17 9.10 -15.24
CA GLY A 475 -10.28 7.97 -14.98
C GLY A 475 -8.85 8.15 -15.51
N PRO A 476 -8.03 7.09 -15.43
CA PRO A 476 -6.62 7.17 -15.75
C PRO A 476 -6.38 7.35 -17.26
N VAL A 477 -5.41 8.18 -17.59
CA VAL A 477 -4.90 8.40 -18.94
C VAL A 477 -3.43 8.01 -18.97
N GLN A 478 -3.10 7.00 -19.76
CA GLN A 478 -1.72 6.58 -19.97
C GLN A 478 -1.06 7.45 -21.03
N LEU A 479 0.20 7.81 -20.76
CA LEU A 479 1.10 8.54 -21.64
C LEU A 479 2.15 7.57 -22.18
N ALA A 480 2.61 7.82 -23.39
CA ALA A 480 3.76 7.10 -23.96
C ALA A 480 4.75 8.09 -24.56
N ALA A 481 5.97 8.11 -24.01
CA ALA A 481 7.12 8.80 -24.57
C ALA A 481 8.01 7.81 -25.31
N ASN A 482 8.55 8.24 -26.46
CA ASN A 482 9.49 7.49 -27.26
C ASN A 482 10.74 8.34 -27.46
N GLY A 483 11.90 7.77 -27.15
CA GLY A 483 13.21 8.41 -27.29
C GLY A 483 14.09 7.64 -28.27
N SER A 484 14.90 8.37 -29.03
CA SER A 484 15.98 7.80 -29.83
C SER A 484 17.26 8.60 -29.66
N TRP A 485 18.40 7.94 -29.78
CA TRP A 485 19.71 8.57 -29.66
C TRP A 485 20.79 7.74 -30.37
N LYS A 486 21.98 8.30 -30.52
CA LYS A 486 23.17 7.58 -30.98
C LYS A 486 24.17 7.41 -29.86
N TRP A 487 24.71 6.21 -29.74
CA TRP A 487 25.85 5.84 -28.91
C TRP A 487 26.85 5.06 -29.75
N ASN A 488 28.13 5.46 -29.72
CA ASN A 488 29.19 4.89 -30.57
C ASN A 488 28.82 4.82 -32.07
N GLY A 489 28.09 5.83 -32.55
CA GLY A 489 27.61 5.91 -33.94
C GLY A 489 26.40 5.02 -34.27
N ALA A 490 26.04 4.08 -33.39
CA ALA A 490 24.87 3.21 -33.55
C ALA A 490 23.60 3.88 -33.00
N SER A 491 22.50 3.77 -33.74
CA SER A 491 21.18 4.22 -33.28
C SER A 491 20.65 3.31 -32.17
N GLN A 492 20.06 3.91 -31.15
CA GLN A 492 19.44 3.30 -29.99
C GLN A 492 18.06 3.94 -29.79
N SER A 493 17.18 3.24 -29.08
CA SER A 493 15.85 3.75 -28.76
C SER A 493 15.37 3.21 -27.42
N GLY A 494 14.43 3.92 -26.81
CA GLY A 494 13.73 3.52 -25.62
C GLY A 494 12.34 4.11 -25.58
N SER A 495 11.48 3.56 -24.75
CA SER A 495 10.15 4.08 -24.49
C SER A 495 9.91 4.15 -22.99
N GLY A 496 9.08 5.08 -22.58
CA GLY A 496 8.61 5.19 -21.21
C GLY A 496 7.15 5.56 -21.19
N VAL A 497 6.42 5.01 -20.23
CA VAL A 497 5.05 5.44 -19.94
C VAL A 497 5.00 6.49 -18.84
N GLY A 498 3.86 7.18 -18.76
CA GLY A 498 3.47 8.04 -17.65
C GLY A 498 1.97 7.93 -17.43
N ARG A 499 1.44 8.55 -16.38
CA ARG A 499 -0.02 8.62 -16.18
C ARG A 499 -0.45 9.90 -15.49
N PHE A 500 -1.66 10.33 -15.81
CA PHE A 500 -2.45 11.24 -14.98
C PHE A 500 -3.89 10.74 -14.95
N THR A 501 -4.70 11.24 -14.03
CA THR A 501 -6.11 10.88 -13.90
C THR A 501 -6.99 12.07 -14.23
N VAL A 502 -7.96 11.90 -15.13
CA VAL A 502 -9.01 12.88 -15.34
C VAL A 502 -10.04 12.72 -14.23
N ALA A 503 -10.28 13.78 -13.47
CA ALA A 503 -11.19 13.77 -12.34
C ALA A 503 -12.06 15.03 -12.31
N THR A 504 -13.20 14.94 -11.63
CA THR A 504 -14.08 16.08 -11.35
C THR A 504 -13.71 16.71 -10.02
N VAL A 505 -13.76 18.03 -9.96
CA VAL A 505 -13.69 18.76 -8.69
C VAL A 505 -15.10 18.78 -8.07
N PRO A 506 -15.25 18.50 -6.77
CA PRO A 506 -16.53 18.64 -6.08
C PRO A 506 -17.15 20.03 -6.27
N PRO A 507 -18.49 20.15 -6.32
CA PRO A 507 -19.16 21.42 -6.53
C PRO A 507 -18.97 22.35 -5.34
N VAL A 508 -19.14 23.65 -5.57
CA VAL A 508 -19.07 24.67 -4.50
C VAL A 508 -20.17 24.42 -3.46
N GLY A 509 -19.80 24.54 -2.19
CA GLY A 509 -20.65 24.40 -1.02
C GLY A 509 -20.35 23.15 -0.20
N ARG A 510 -21.31 22.76 0.64
CA ARG A 510 -21.22 21.56 1.48
C ARG A 510 -21.83 20.38 0.74
N THR A 511 -21.07 19.30 0.61
CA THR A 511 -21.53 18.07 -0.03
C THR A 511 -21.11 16.83 0.74
N ALA A 512 -21.93 15.77 0.70
CA ALA A 512 -21.51 14.48 1.21
C ALA A 512 -20.50 13.84 0.23
N LEU A 513 -19.39 13.30 0.73
CA LEU A 513 -18.40 12.61 -0.11
C LEU A 513 -18.97 11.38 -0.82
N SER A 514 -19.99 10.74 -0.24
CA SER A 514 -20.70 9.62 -0.87
C SER A 514 -21.51 10.00 -2.10
N ASP A 515 -21.76 11.29 -2.33
CA ASP A 515 -22.36 11.82 -3.57
C ASP A 515 -21.30 12.25 -4.60
N GLN A 516 -20.03 12.34 -4.19
CA GLN A 516 -18.95 12.82 -5.05
C GLN A 516 -18.28 11.67 -5.81
N THR A 517 -17.85 11.94 -7.04
CA THR A 517 -17.02 11.01 -7.81
C THR A 517 -15.61 10.99 -7.21
N TRP A 518 -15.19 9.85 -6.65
CA TRP A 518 -13.81 9.64 -6.23
C TRP A 518 -12.92 9.45 -7.47
N ALA A 519 -11.66 9.85 -7.35
CA ALA A 519 -10.65 9.65 -8.38
C ALA A 519 -10.13 8.20 -8.40
N PHE A 520 -10.09 7.55 -7.25
CA PHE A 520 -9.79 6.13 -7.08
C PHE A 520 -10.39 5.63 -5.75
N ALA A 521 -10.59 4.32 -5.65
CA ALA A 521 -11.02 3.66 -4.43
C ALA A 521 -10.47 2.23 -4.43
N GLU A 522 -9.84 1.83 -3.33
CA GLU A 522 -9.23 0.53 -3.11
C GLU A 522 -9.64 0.03 -1.73
N ASN A 523 -9.77 -1.29 -1.59
CA ASN A 523 -10.26 -1.91 -0.37
C ASN A 523 -9.59 -3.28 -0.21
N GLY A 524 -9.33 -3.67 1.03
CA GLY A 524 -8.71 -4.95 1.35
C GLY A 524 -9.62 -6.11 0.99
N TRP A 525 -10.93 -5.92 1.17
CA TRP A 525 -11.96 -6.90 0.84
C TRP A 525 -13.20 -6.23 0.26
N GLY A 526 -13.72 -6.77 -0.85
CA GLY A 526 -14.91 -6.24 -1.53
C GLY A 526 -14.72 -4.82 -2.10
N PRO A 527 -15.73 -4.27 -2.79
CA PRO A 527 -15.69 -2.89 -3.23
C PRO A 527 -16.06 -1.90 -2.10
N VAL A 528 -15.62 -0.65 -2.24
CA VAL A 528 -16.11 0.46 -1.42
C VAL A 528 -17.58 0.73 -1.74
N GLU A 529 -18.40 0.86 -0.70
CA GLU A 529 -19.85 1.04 -0.80
C GLU A 529 -20.29 2.47 -0.52
N ARG A 530 -21.32 2.93 -1.22
CA ARG A 530 -21.91 4.27 -1.01
C ARG A 530 -23.18 4.16 -0.19
N ASP A 531 -23.23 4.93 0.89
CA ASP A 531 -24.36 5.03 1.83
C ASP A 531 -24.76 3.67 2.46
N ARG A 532 -23.82 2.73 2.48
CA ARG A 532 -23.93 1.35 2.94
C ARG A 532 -22.60 0.86 3.47
N SER A 533 -22.61 -0.07 4.44
CA SER A 533 -21.42 -0.80 4.90
C SER A 533 -20.87 -1.68 3.77
N VAL A 534 -19.61 -2.11 3.87
CA VAL A 534 -19.01 -3.07 2.92
C VAL A 534 -19.70 -4.43 3.02
N GLY A 535 -20.21 -4.98 1.91
CA GLY A 535 -20.85 -6.32 1.90
C GLY A 535 -19.97 -7.44 1.34
N GLU A 536 -18.68 -7.15 1.13
CA GLU A 536 -17.59 -8.06 0.76
C GLU A 536 -17.60 -8.62 -0.68
N GLN A 537 -18.76 -8.81 -1.33
CA GLN A 537 -18.83 -9.59 -2.57
C GLN A 537 -18.95 -8.72 -3.83
N ALA A 538 -19.91 -7.80 -3.86
CA ALA A 538 -20.24 -7.04 -5.06
C ALA A 538 -20.89 -5.70 -4.71
N ALA A 539 -20.67 -4.70 -5.57
CA ALA A 539 -21.20 -3.36 -5.37
C ALA A 539 -22.72 -3.36 -5.08
N GLY A 540 -23.11 -2.79 -3.95
CA GLY A 540 -24.48 -2.67 -3.48
C GLY A 540 -25.03 -3.87 -2.71
N ASP A 541 -24.20 -4.80 -2.26
CA ASP A 541 -24.61 -5.90 -1.36
C ASP A 541 -24.58 -5.52 0.13
N GLY A 542 -23.91 -4.40 0.46
CA GLY A 542 -23.80 -3.81 1.78
C GLY A 542 -25.11 -3.52 2.51
N LYS A 543 -25.08 -3.64 3.84
CA LYS A 543 -26.18 -3.24 4.74
C LYS A 543 -26.15 -1.74 5.03
N SER A 544 -27.12 -1.25 5.80
CA SER A 544 -27.14 0.14 6.27
C SER A 544 -25.95 0.41 7.20
N LEU A 545 -25.25 1.53 6.99
CA LEU A 545 -24.19 2.02 7.87
C LEU A 545 -24.72 2.20 9.29
N THR A 546 -24.29 1.35 10.22
CA THR A 546 -24.80 1.36 11.60
C THR A 546 -23.65 1.22 12.58
N VAL A 547 -23.48 2.19 13.48
CA VAL A 547 -22.44 2.14 14.51
C VAL A 547 -23.05 2.44 15.87
N ALA A 548 -22.84 1.53 16.82
CA ALA A 548 -23.41 1.56 18.17
C ALA A 548 -24.93 1.76 18.16
N GLY A 549 -25.62 1.05 17.27
CA GLY A 549 -27.07 1.09 17.09
C GLY A 549 -27.61 2.36 16.43
N THR A 550 -26.75 3.27 16.00
CA THR A 550 -27.16 4.49 15.29
C THR A 550 -27.00 4.28 13.79
N VAL A 551 -28.10 4.46 13.04
CA VAL A 551 -28.10 4.35 11.57
C VAL A 551 -27.70 5.68 10.94
N TYR A 552 -26.77 5.65 9.99
CA TYR A 552 -26.31 6.80 9.24
C TYR A 552 -26.75 6.71 7.78
N PRO A 553 -27.62 7.61 7.30
CA PRO A 553 -28.13 7.54 5.92
C PRO A 553 -27.11 7.85 4.83
N LYS A 554 -25.99 8.48 5.18
CA LYS A 554 -24.93 8.90 4.24
C LYS A 554 -23.57 8.48 4.75
N GLY A 555 -22.74 7.95 3.87
CA GLY A 555 -21.38 7.53 4.22
C GLY A 555 -20.71 6.65 3.17
N LEU A 556 -19.54 6.13 3.54
CA LEU A 556 -18.74 5.24 2.71
C LEU A 556 -18.39 4.01 3.54
N GLY A 557 -18.83 2.83 3.11
CA GLY A 557 -18.45 1.55 3.71
C GLY A 557 -17.17 1.02 3.09
N THR A 558 -16.20 0.67 3.92
CA THR A 558 -14.85 0.24 3.54
C THR A 558 -14.40 -0.97 4.36
N HIS A 559 -13.30 -1.59 3.97
CA HIS A 559 -12.65 -2.69 4.67
C HIS A 559 -11.15 -2.44 4.75
N ALA A 560 -10.54 -2.65 5.91
CA ALA A 560 -9.12 -2.42 6.07
C ALA A 560 -8.25 -3.52 5.39
N PRO A 561 -7.06 -3.19 4.85
CA PRO A 561 -6.62 -1.84 4.51
C PRO A 561 -7.48 -1.24 3.37
N GLY A 562 -7.87 0.03 3.44
CA GLY A 562 -8.71 0.67 2.43
C GLY A 562 -8.33 2.12 2.18
N GLN A 563 -8.51 2.58 0.95
CA GLN A 563 -8.14 3.94 0.53
C GLN A 563 -9.14 4.52 -0.48
N ILE A 564 -9.58 5.76 -0.29
CA ILE A 564 -10.45 6.49 -1.24
C ILE A 564 -9.86 7.86 -1.51
N GLY A 565 -9.64 8.20 -2.78
CA GLY A 565 -9.07 9.50 -3.19
C GLY A 565 -10.08 10.42 -3.87
N TYR A 566 -10.05 11.71 -3.56
CA TYR A 566 -10.85 12.76 -4.19
C TYR A 566 -9.95 13.89 -4.70
N PHE A 567 -10.16 14.32 -5.95
CA PHE A 567 -9.44 15.45 -6.51
C PHE A 567 -10.13 16.77 -6.18
N LEU A 568 -9.43 17.66 -5.47
CA LEU A 568 -9.96 18.91 -4.94
C LEU A 568 -9.49 20.15 -5.70
N ASP A 569 -8.36 20.08 -6.42
CA ASP A 569 -7.75 21.21 -7.16
C ASP A 569 -7.56 22.48 -6.30
N ALA A 570 -7.30 22.33 -4.99
CA ALA A 570 -7.26 23.41 -4.00
C ALA A 570 -8.54 24.26 -3.90
N GLN A 571 -9.69 23.68 -4.24
CA GLN A 571 -10.99 24.37 -4.21
C GLN A 571 -11.83 24.01 -2.98
N CYS A 572 -11.27 23.29 -2.02
CA CYS A 572 -11.95 22.91 -0.78
C CYS A 572 -11.12 23.25 0.45
N SER A 573 -11.81 23.49 1.57
CA SER A 573 -11.18 24.00 2.79
C SER A 573 -11.35 23.08 4.00
N ARG A 574 -12.35 22.20 4.00
CA ARG A 574 -12.60 21.37 5.17
C ARG A 574 -13.33 20.07 4.85
N LEU A 575 -12.94 19.01 5.55
CA LEU A 575 -13.73 17.79 5.71
C LEU A 575 -14.11 17.63 7.19
N THR A 576 -15.34 17.23 7.45
CA THR A 576 -15.84 16.77 8.76
C THR A 576 -16.55 15.45 8.58
N THR A 577 -16.29 14.48 9.44
CA THR A 577 -16.92 13.16 9.38
C THR A 577 -16.97 12.52 10.76
N LYS A 578 -17.84 11.53 10.90
CA LYS A 578 -17.70 10.49 11.91
C LYS A 578 -17.12 9.24 11.27
N ALA A 579 -16.60 8.32 12.06
CA ALA A 579 -16.13 7.03 11.59
C ALA A 579 -16.31 5.94 12.65
N GLY A 580 -16.41 4.68 12.27
CA GLY A 580 -16.56 3.56 13.21
C GLY A 580 -16.51 2.20 12.51
N ILE A 581 -16.55 1.13 13.29
CA ILE A 581 -16.74 -0.22 12.77
C ILE A 581 -18.24 -0.51 12.72
N ASP A 582 -18.74 -1.07 11.63
CA ASP A 582 -20.16 -1.37 11.45
C ASP A 582 -20.64 -2.45 12.43
N ASP A 583 -21.87 -2.31 12.94
CA ASP A 583 -22.49 -3.20 13.92
C ASP A 583 -22.61 -4.66 13.41
N GLU A 584 -22.51 -4.90 12.09
CA GLU A 584 -22.64 -6.24 11.51
C GLU A 584 -21.55 -7.22 11.92
N VAL A 585 -20.38 -6.72 12.34
CA VAL A 585 -19.28 -7.55 12.87
C VAL A 585 -19.31 -7.67 14.40
N GLY A 586 -20.32 -7.11 15.06
CA GLY A 586 -20.45 -7.11 16.51
C GLY A 586 -19.28 -6.39 17.20
N ASN A 587 -18.68 -7.02 18.20
CA ASN A 587 -17.62 -6.39 19.02
C ASN A 587 -16.19 -6.61 18.46
N GLN A 588 -16.05 -7.08 17.22
CA GLN A 588 -14.78 -7.46 16.61
C GLN A 588 -14.25 -6.34 15.69
N GLY A 589 -12.97 -6.42 15.30
CA GLY A 589 -12.34 -5.46 14.39
C GLY A 589 -11.75 -4.26 15.11
N GLN A 590 -10.60 -3.79 14.61
CA GLN A 590 -9.89 -2.64 15.15
C GLN A 590 -9.07 -1.95 14.07
N VAL A 591 -9.45 -0.72 13.75
CA VAL A 591 -8.88 0.04 12.62
C VAL A 591 -8.45 1.44 13.03
N ARG A 592 -7.53 2.01 12.25
CA ARG A 592 -7.17 3.42 12.27
C ARG A 592 -7.73 4.09 11.02
N PHE A 593 -8.55 5.11 11.21
CA PHE A 593 -9.01 6.03 10.18
C PHE A 593 -8.06 7.20 10.08
N GLU A 594 -7.68 7.57 8.87
CA GLU A 594 -6.82 8.73 8.61
C GLU A 594 -7.33 9.56 7.43
N ILE A 595 -7.23 10.88 7.59
CA ILE A 595 -7.50 11.84 6.51
C ILE A 595 -6.15 12.40 6.06
N TRP A 596 -5.82 12.23 4.79
CA TRP A 596 -4.59 12.71 4.16
C TRP A 596 -4.90 13.78 3.12
N GLY A 597 -3.98 14.73 2.97
CA GLY A 597 -4.04 15.77 1.95
C GLY A 597 -2.66 16.00 1.35
N ASP A 598 -2.52 15.70 0.06
CA ASP A 598 -1.25 15.73 -0.70
C ASP A 598 -0.11 14.97 0.00
N GLY A 599 -0.38 13.72 0.38
CA GLY A 599 0.60 12.86 1.08
C GLY A 599 0.94 13.30 2.50
N THR A 600 0.22 14.26 3.08
CA THR A 600 0.38 14.69 4.48
C THR A 600 -0.85 14.33 5.29
N ARG A 601 -0.70 13.56 6.37
CA ARG A 601 -1.79 13.25 7.29
C ARG A 601 -2.30 14.51 7.99
N ARG A 602 -3.61 14.72 7.95
CA ARG A 602 -4.32 15.90 8.47
C ARG A 602 -5.14 15.59 9.71
N ALA A 603 -5.66 14.37 9.83
CA ALA A 603 -6.38 13.89 11.01
C ALA A 603 -6.28 12.37 11.11
N GLU A 604 -6.41 11.82 12.32
CA GLU A 604 -6.47 10.38 12.57
C GLU A 604 -7.35 10.06 13.78
N ALA A 605 -7.96 8.88 13.79
CA ALA A 605 -8.70 8.33 14.92
C ALA A 605 -8.72 6.80 14.84
N THR A 606 -8.84 6.13 15.98
CA THR A 606 -8.96 4.66 16.04
C THR A 606 -10.37 4.27 16.46
N ALA A 607 -10.91 3.20 15.88
CA ALA A 607 -12.20 2.64 16.28
C ALA A 607 -12.11 1.12 16.46
N SER A 608 -13.08 0.56 17.19
CA SER A 608 -13.22 -0.87 17.44
C SER A 608 -14.69 -1.26 17.37
N GLY A 609 -15.02 -2.51 17.02
CA GLY A 609 -16.43 -2.97 17.00
C GLY A 609 -17.18 -2.80 18.32
N ALA A 610 -16.49 -2.84 19.47
CA ALA A 610 -17.10 -2.58 20.78
C ALA A 610 -17.31 -1.08 21.09
N GLY A 611 -16.86 -0.18 20.21
CA GLY A 611 -16.80 1.27 20.42
C GLY A 611 -17.93 2.02 19.71
N GLY A 612 -18.09 3.31 20.05
CA GLY A 612 -18.97 4.22 19.31
C GLY A 612 -18.25 4.92 18.16
N ALA A 613 -19.00 5.69 17.38
CA ALA A 613 -18.44 6.51 16.31
C ALA A 613 -17.48 7.58 16.87
N VAL A 614 -16.34 7.75 16.19
CA VAL A 614 -15.32 8.76 16.48
C VAL A 614 -15.43 9.94 15.51
N GLU A 615 -15.11 11.15 15.95
CA GLU A 615 -15.17 12.36 15.11
C GLU A 615 -13.81 12.71 14.51
N LEU A 616 -13.82 13.12 13.24
CA LEU A 616 -12.64 13.53 12.49
C LEU A 616 -12.93 14.84 11.75
N SER A 617 -11.97 15.77 11.76
CA SER A 617 -12.01 16.97 10.94
C SER A 617 -10.62 17.34 10.44
N ALA A 618 -10.53 17.74 9.17
CA ALA A 618 -9.29 18.13 8.54
C ALA A 618 -9.45 19.49 7.83
N ASP A 619 -8.44 20.35 7.97
CA ASP A 619 -8.25 21.53 7.10
C ASP A 619 -7.66 21.05 5.77
N LEU A 620 -8.33 21.42 4.69
CA LEU A 620 -7.99 21.05 3.32
C LEU A 620 -7.56 22.26 2.48
N THR A 621 -7.34 23.42 3.10
CA THR A 621 -6.93 24.63 2.40
C THR A 621 -5.66 24.39 1.58
N GLY A 622 -5.77 24.57 0.27
CA GLY A 622 -4.65 24.37 -0.67
C GLY A 622 -4.40 22.92 -1.10
N VAL A 623 -5.14 21.95 -0.54
CA VAL A 623 -4.97 20.52 -0.85
C VAL A 623 -5.44 20.22 -2.28
N GLN A 624 -4.61 19.55 -3.07
CA GLN A 624 -4.97 19.09 -4.41
C GLN A 624 -5.75 17.78 -4.38
N VAL A 625 -5.34 16.84 -3.51
CA VAL A 625 -5.90 15.49 -3.42
C VAL A 625 -6.17 15.17 -1.96
N LEU A 626 -7.42 14.85 -1.66
CA LEU A 626 -7.85 14.29 -0.38
C LEU A 626 -7.84 12.78 -0.47
N GLU A 627 -7.31 12.11 0.55
CA GLU A 627 -7.38 10.65 0.66
C GLU A 627 -7.92 10.25 2.04
N LEU A 628 -8.83 9.29 2.04
CA LEU A 628 -9.36 8.64 3.24
C LEU A 628 -8.71 7.27 3.34
N HIS A 629 -8.02 6.99 4.44
CA HIS A 629 -7.32 5.72 4.66
C HIS A 629 -7.92 5.00 5.86
N VAL A 630 -8.01 3.68 5.76
CA VAL A 630 -8.38 2.77 6.85
C VAL A 630 -7.30 1.71 6.94
N ASP A 631 -6.55 1.68 8.04
CA ASP A 631 -5.52 0.69 8.28
C ASP A 631 -5.94 -0.30 9.37
N PRO A 632 -5.62 -1.59 9.24
CA PRO A 632 -5.86 -2.55 10.31
C PRO A 632 -4.89 -2.28 11.46
N LEU A 633 -5.38 -2.36 12.70
CA LEU A 633 -4.54 -2.35 13.92
C LEU A 633 -4.27 -3.77 14.43
N GLU A 634 -5.01 -4.74 13.94
CA GLU A 634 -4.86 -6.17 14.20
C GLU A 634 -4.92 -6.98 12.89
N THR A 635 -5.46 -8.20 12.92
CA THR A 635 -5.78 -8.93 11.70
C THR A 635 -6.89 -8.21 10.93
N MET A 636 -6.88 -8.24 9.60
CA MET A 636 -7.94 -7.61 8.80
C MET A 636 -9.34 -8.24 8.93
N ASN A 637 -9.48 -9.36 9.64
CA ASN A 637 -10.78 -9.99 9.82
C ASN A 637 -11.72 -9.07 10.61
N TYR A 638 -12.95 -8.88 10.10
CA TYR A 638 -14.00 -8.07 10.74
C TYR A 638 -13.76 -6.54 10.70
N ASP A 639 -12.84 -6.05 9.87
CA ASP A 639 -12.55 -4.62 9.76
C ASP A 639 -13.51 -3.87 8.82
N HIS A 640 -14.82 -4.08 9.01
CA HIS A 640 -15.88 -3.39 8.27
C HIS A 640 -15.99 -1.95 8.77
N ALA A 641 -15.26 -1.06 8.11
CA ALA A 641 -14.99 0.30 8.55
C ALA A 641 -15.86 1.31 7.79
N ASP A 642 -16.58 2.14 8.52
CA ASP A 642 -17.52 3.11 7.95
C ASP A 642 -17.07 4.55 8.17
N TRP A 643 -17.03 5.33 7.08
CA TRP A 643 -17.00 6.78 7.12
C TRP A 643 -18.42 7.32 7.14
N LEU A 644 -18.84 7.89 8.27
CA LEU A 644 -20.22 8.24 8.57
C LEU A 644 -20.44 9.74 8.37
N THR A 645 -21.35 10.11 7.47
CA THR A 645 -21.66 11.51 7.12
C THR A 645 -20.45 12.38 6.77
N PRO A 646 -19.52 11.93 5.90
CA PRO A 646 -18.37 12.73 5.49
C PRO A 646 -18.81 13.94 4.66
N GLU A 647 -18.78 15.13 5.25
CA GLU A 647 -19.18 16.40 4.61
C GLU A 647 -17.92 17.20 4.21
N LEU A 648 -17.80 17.46 2.91
CA LEU A 648 -16.75 18.27 2.31
C LEU A 648 -17.27 19.69 2.03
N THR A 649 -16.51 20.70 2.44
CA THR A 649 -16.80 22.11 2.15
C THR A 649 -15.86 22.63 1.06
N CYS A 650 -16.45 23.01 -0.07
CA CYS A 650 -15.74 23.55 -1.23
C CYS A 650 -16.15 25.00 -1.53
N HIS A 651 -15.19 25.77 -2.01
CA HIS A 651 -15.30 27.21 -2.23
C HIS A 651 -15.12 27.63 -3.70
N GLY A 652 -14.69 26.69 -4.55
CA GLY A 652 -14.47 26.96 -5.97
C GLY A 652 -13.28 27.88 -6.22
N THR A 653 -13.11 28.32 -7.48
CA THR A 653 -12.03 29.24 -7.86
C THR A 653 -12.29 30.68 -7.37
N PRO A 654 -11.26 31.42 -6.92
CA PRO A 654 -11.38 32.84 -6.58
C PRO A 654 -11.87 33.70 -7.76
N PRO A 655 -12.50 34.87 -7.51
CA PRO A 655 -12.98 35.76 -8.57
C PRO A 655 -11.85 36.26 -9.47
N PRO A 656 -12.01 36.29 -10.81
CA PRO A 656 -10.97 36.77 -11.72
C PRO A 656 -10.65 38.26 -11.48
N ALA A 657 -9.51 38.71 -11.99
CA ALA A 657 -9.14 40.13 -11.96
C ALA A 657 -10.19 40.97 -12.72
N GLY A 658 -10.47 42.17 -12.22
CA GLY A 658 -11.49 43.08 -12.75
C GLY A 658 -12.74 43.18 -11.86
N THR A 659 -13.83 43.69 -12.43
CA THR A 659 -15.11 43.88 -11.75
C THR A 659 -16.07 42.74 -12.04
N THR A 660 -16.76 42.23 -11.02
CA THR A 660 -17.66 41.07 -11.13
C THR A 660 -18.91 41.28 -10.27
N GLN A 661 -20.09 40.98 -10.82
CA GLN A 661 -21.36 40.96 -10.06
C GLN A 661 -21.42 39.70 -9.19
N LEU A 662 -21.77 39.85 -7.91
CA LEU A 662 -21.89 38.70 -6.99
C LEU A 662 -23.04 37.76 -7.37
N SER A 663 -24.09 38.26 -8.02
CA SER A 663 -25.18 37.40 -8.52
C SER A 663 -24.78 36.50 -9.69
N ASP A 664 -23.60 36.70 -10.30
CA ASP A 664 -23.01 35.81 -11.31
C ASP A 664 -21.97 34.83 -10.71
N ARG A 665 -21.75 34.88 -9.39
CA ARG A 665 -20.72 34.08 -8.70
C ARG A 665 -21.32 32.94 -7.89
N PRO A 666 -20.69 31.76 -7.85
CA PRO A 666 -21.09 30.72 -6.93
C PRO A 666 -20.86 31.19 -5.49
N TRP A 667 -21.81 30.91 -4.60
CA TRP A 667 -21.67 31.10 -3.17
C TRP A 667 -21.32 29.77 -2.51
N ILE A 668 -20.54 29.80 -1.43
CA ILE A 668 -20.22 28.66 -0.56
C ILE A 668 -21.49 28.18 0.16
N SER A 669 -22.26 29.13 0.69
CA SER A 669 -23.50 28.83 1.40
C SER A 669 -24.46 29.99 1.30
N ALA A 670 -25.75 29.68 1.37
CA ALA A 670 -26.81 30.64 1.53
C ALA A 670 -27.81 30.10 2.56
N THR A 671 -28.08 30.87 3.61
CA THR A 671 -29.21 30.64 4.52
C THR A 671 -30.18 31.79 4.36
N ASN A 672 -31.46 31.52 4.56
CA ASN A 672 -32.49 32.52 4.42
C ASN A 672 -33.54 32.37 5.51
N GLY A 673 -34.13 33.49 5.95
CA GLY A 673 -35.18 33.44 6.97
C GLY A 673 -36.45 32.76 6.47
N TRP A 674 -36.82 33.01 5.22
CA TRP A 674 -37.98 32.42 4.57
C TRP A 674 -37.75 32.28 3.05
N GLY A 675 -38.10 31.13 2.49
CA GLY A 675 -37.86 30.80 1.07
C GLY A 675 -36.36 30.73 0.71
N PRO A 676 -36.00 30.42 -0.54
CA PRO A 676 -34.61 30.44 -1.01
C PRO A 676 -34.11 31.87 -1.29
N VAL A 677 -32.79 32.06 -1.27
CA VAL A 677 -32.16 33.27 -1.81
C VAL A 677 -32.26 33.25 -3.33
N GLU A 678 -32.64 34.38 -3.91
CA GLU A 678 -32.91 34.52 -5.34
C GLU A 678 -31.81 35.31 -6.06
N ARG A 679 -31.47 34.89 -7.28
CA ARG A 679 -30.53 35.60 -8.15
C ARG A 679 -31.29 36.48 -9.13
N ASP A 680 -30.89 37.75 -9.18
CA ASP A 680 -31.41 38.76 -10.10
C ASP A 680 -32.94 38.95 -9.99
N ARG A 681 -33.52 38.59 -8.83
CA ARG A 681 -34.95 38.62 -8.49
C ARG A 681 -35.13 38.84 -6.98
N SER A 682 -36.25 39.43 -6.58
CA SER A 682 -36.67 39.53 -5.17
C SER A 682 -36.93 38.13 -4.59
N VAL A 683 -37.00 38.00 -3.26
CA VAL A 683 -37.38 36.72 -2.63
C VAL A 683 -38.87 36.42 -2.85
N GLY A 684 -39.19 35.33 -3.55
CA GLY A 684 -40.59 34.93 -3.82
C GLY A 684 -41.19 33.93 -2.82
N GLU A 685 -40.44 33.63 -1.75
CA GLU A 685 -40.84 32.87 -0.56
C GLU A 685 -41.06 31.35 -0.74
N GLN A 686 -41.36 30.83 -1.93
CA GLN A 686 -41.75 29.42 -2.08
C GLN A 686 -40.65 28.56 -2.72
N ALA A 687 -40.34 28.80 -3.98
CA ALA A 687 -39.46 27.95 -4.80
C ALA A 687 -38.45 28.79 -5.57
N ALA A 688 -37.24 28.27 -5.75
CA ALA A 688 -36.19 28.99 -6.45
C ALA A 688 -36.66 29.50 -7.84
N GLY A 689 -36.52 30.80 -8.07
CA GLY A 689 -36.89 31.48 -9.31
C GLY A 689 -38.35 31.95 -9.39
N ASP A 690 -39.12 31.92 -8.31
CA ASP A 690 -40.49 32.45 -8.24
C ASP A 690 -40.56 33.96 -7.96
N GLY A 691 -39.44 34.55 -7.55
CA GLY A 691 -39.27 35.97 -7.26
C GLY A 691 -39.62 36.92 -8.41
N LYS A 692 -40.06 38.13 -8.05
CA LYS A 692 -40.31 39.23 -8.99
C LYS A 692 -39.00 39.94 -9.37
N PRO A 693 -38.99 40.84 -10.37
CA PRO A 693 -37.83 41.70 -10.60
C PRO A 693 -37.49 42.51 -9.35
N LEU A 694 -36.20 42.65 -9.04
CA LEU A 694 -35.69 43.48 -7.94
C LEU A 694 -36.12 44.94 -8.15
N THR A 695 -36.97 45.46 -7.27
CA THR A 695 -37.53 46.81 -7.40
C THR A 695 -37.46 47.56 -6.10
N VAL A 696 -36.80 48.73 -6.10
CA VAL A 696 -36.74 49.61 -4.93
C VAL A 696 -37.02 51.04 -5.33
N ALA A 697 -38.01 51.66 -4.68
CA ALA A 697 -38.50 53.01 -4.95
C ALA A 697 -38.84 53.24 -6.43
N GLY A 698 -39.47 52.23 -7.05
CA GLY A 698 -39.90 52.24 -8.45
C GLY A 698 -38.77 52.05 -9.47
N THR A 699 -37.53 51.82 -9.03
CA THR A 699 -36.39 51.54 -9.91
C THR A 699 -36.17 50.03 -10.00
N VAL A 700 -36.14 49.50 -11.22
CA VAL A 700 -35.85 48.09 -11.50
C VAL A 700 -34.33 47.89 -11.59
N TYR A 701 -33.82 46.88 -10.89
CA TYR A 701 -32.41 46.49 -10.92
C TYR A 701 -32.24 45.13 -11.62
N PRO A 702 -31.53 45.06 -12.76
CA PRO A 702 -31.38 43.81 -13.50
C PRO A 702 -30.48 42.77 -12.82
N LYS A 703 -29.66 43.19 -11.85
CA LYS A 703 -28.67 42.36 -11.17
C LYS A 703 -28.77 42.53 -9.66
N GLY A 704 -28.74 41.42 -8.92
CA GLY A 704 -28.77 41.45 -7.47
C GLY A 704 -29.06 40.12 -6.81
N LEU A 705 -29.23 40.15 -5.49
CA LEU A 705 -29.59 39.01 -4.67
C LEU A 705 -30.78 39.40 -3.80
N GLY A 706 -31.93 38.75 -4.01
CA GLY A 706 -33.12 38.90 -3.18
C GLY A 706 -33.10 37.88 -2.04
N ALA A 707 -33.33 38.33 -0.81
CA ALA A 707 -33.32 37.49 0.37
C ALA A 707 -34.28 38.02 1.43
N HIS A 708 -34.65 37.17 2.37
CA HIS A 708 -35.42 37.55 3.54
C HIS A 708 -34.46 37.95 4.68
N ALA A 709 -34.88 38.79 5.64
CA ALA A 709 -34.10 39.02 6.85
C ALA A 709 -33.85 37.72 7.64
N ASN A 710 -32.79 37.71 8.48
CA ASN A 710 -32.19 36.52 9.10
C ASN A 710 -31.55 35.57 8.08
N SER A 711 -30.80 36.14 7.14
CA SER A 711 -30.12 35.42 6.07
C SER A 711 -28.62 35.69 6.04
N SER A 712 -27.88 34.78 5.43
CA SER A 712 -26.44 34.94 5.16
C SER A 712 -26.10 34.33 3.80
N ILE A 713 -25.27 35.01 3.01
CA ILE A 713 -24.76 34.51 1.73
C ILE A 713 -23.24 34.65 1.74
N THR A 714 -22.54 33.52 1.61
CA THR A 714 -21.09 33.47 1.76
C THR A 714 -20.39 33.21 0.42
N PHE A 715 -19.40 34.02 0.06
CA PHE A 715 -18.62 33.94 -1.17
C PHE A 715 -17.13 33.77 -0.87
N HIS A 716 -16.44 33.04 -1.73
CA HIS A 716 -14.98 32.95 -1.70
C HIS A 716 -14.34 34.07 -2.51
N LEU A 717 -13.46 34.84 -1.90
CA LEU A 717 -12.68 35.90 -2.55
C LEU A 717 -11.20 35.51 -2.72
N GLY A 718 -10.67 34.62 -1.89
CA GLY A 718 -9.29 34.15 -1.98
C GLY A 718 -8.25 35.27 -1.87
N LYS A 719 -8.56 36.34 -1.11
CA LYS A 719 -7.70 37.54 -0.93
C LYS A 719 -7.39 38.29 -2.23
N ARG A 720 -8.18 38.08 -3.29
CA ARG A 720 -7.99 38.74 -4.59
C ARG A 720 -8.74 40.05 -4.74
N CYS A 721 -9.70 40.34 -3.86
CA CYS A 721 -10.59 41.48 -4.05
C CYS A 721 -10.24 42.65 -3.13
N THR A 722 -10.49 43.86 -3.58
CA THR A 722 -10.16 45.09 -2.84
C THR A 722 -11.41 45.84 -2.38
N THR A 723 -12.51 45.74 -3.11
CA THR A 723 -13.72 46.56 -2.86
C THR A 723 -14.98 45.80 -3.20
N LEU A 724 -16.02 45.94 -2.36
CA LEU A 724 -17.43 45.67 -2.68
C LEU A 724 -18.17 46.99 -2.80
N THR A 725 -18.99 47.16 -3.84
CA THR A 725 -19.97 48.25 -3.98
C THR A 725 -21.34 47.64 -4.24
N ALA A 726 -22.36 48.05 -3.50
CA ALA A 726 -23.75 47.63 -3.70
C ALA A 726 -24.68 48.82 -3.42
N LYS A 727 -25.95 48.67 -3.81
CA LYS A 727 -27.06 49.38 -3.16
C LYS A 727 -27.92 48.35 -2.43
N VAL A 728 -28.63 48.77 -1.40
CA VAL A 728 -29.49 47.89 -0.60
C VAL A 728 -30.85 48.52 -0.40
N GLY A 729 -31.90 47.71 -0.31
CA GLY A 729 -33.27 48.21 -0.13
C GLY A 729 -34.26 47.12 0.23
N ILE A 730 -35.45 47.52 0.64
CA ILE A 730 -36.60 46.62 0.78
C ILE A 730 -37.38 46.65 -0.53
N ASP A 731 -37.73 45.47 -1.06
CA ASP A 731 -38.40 45.34 -2.36
C ASP A 731 -39.80 45.99 -2.35
N ASP A 732 -40.17 46.66 -3.44
CA ASP A 732 -41.43 47.37 -3.60
C ASP A 732 -42.66 46.45 -3.45
N GLU A 733 -42.50 45.13 -3.58
CA GLU A 733 -43.62 44.18 -3.45
C GLU A 733 -44.25 44.14 -2.06
N VAL A 734 -43.52 44.54 -1.02
CA VAL A 734 -44.06 44.64 0.33
C VAL A 734 -44.64 46.03 0.66
N GLY A 735 -44.46 47.02 -0.23
CA GLY A 735 -44.90 48.40 -0.07
C GLY A 735 -44.13 49.13 1.01
N ASP A 736 -44.84 49.88 1.88
CA ASP A 736 -44.25 50.67 2.96
C ASP A 736 -43.88 49.83 4.21
N ARG A 737 -43.85 48.50 4.08
CA ARG A 737 -43.59 47.54 5.16
C ARG A 737 -42.18 46.96 5.05
N GLY A 738 -41.68 46.39 6.15
CA GLY A 738 -40.37 45.74 6.21
C GLY A 738 -39.24 46.69 6.63
N GLN A 739 -38.28 46.13 7.36
CA GLN A 739 -37.05 46.81 7.75
C GLN A 739 -35.93 45.81 7.99
N ALA A 740 -34.84 45.94 7.22
CA ALA A 740 -33.68 45.06 7.33
C ALA A 740 -32.40 45.85 7.53
N ARG A 741 -31.47 45.27 8.29
CA ARG A 741 -30.07 45.69 8.37
C ARG A 741 -29.23 44.83 7.46
N PHE A 742 -28.54 45.47 6.54
CA PHE A 742 -27.58 44.88 5.63
C PHE A 742 -26.19 44.99 6.23
N GLU A 743 -25.50 43.88 6.40
CA GLU A 743 -24.13 43.85 6.91
C GLU A 743 -23.21 43.13 5.95
N VAL A 744 -22.04 43.71 5.72
CA VAL A 744 -20.96 43.09 4.96
C VAL A 744 -19.90 42.63 5.93
N TRP A 745 -19.59 41.34 5.92
CA TRP A 745 -18.59 40.71 6.76
C TRP A 745 -17.46 40.12 5.92
N GLY A 746 -16.22 40.26 6.36
CA GLY A 746 -15.05 39.61 5.77
C GLY A 746 -14.27 38.87 6.85
N ASP A 747 -14.07 37.56 6.66
CA ASP A 747 -13.35 36.69 7.61
C ASP A 747 -13.82 36.88 9.07
N ALA A 748 -15.14 36.82 9.28
CA ALA A 748 -15.83 37.04 10.56
C ALA A 748 -15.68 38.45 11.19
N THR A 749 -15.23 39.44 10.41
CA THR A 749 -15.17 40.85 10.82
C THR A 749 -16.16 41.69 10.02
N ARG A 750 -17.01 42.48 10.69
CA ARG A 750 -17.95 43.38 10.00
C ARG A 750 -17.21 44.56 9.38
N LEU A 751 -17.38 44.74 8.08
CA LEU A 751 -16.67 45.73 7.25
C LEU A 751 -17.55 46.94 6.93
N ALA A 752 -18.85 46.74 6.73
CA ALA A 752 -19.81 47.80 6.44
C ALA A 752 -21.22 47.40 6.88
N GLN A 753 -22.10 48.40 7.07
CA GLN A 753 -23.52 48.17 7.30
C GLN A 753 -24.38 49.31 6.75
N ALA A 754 -25.65 49.01 6.43
CA ALA A 754 -26.68 49.98 6.11
C ALA A 754 -28.05 49.45 6.56
N ASP A 755 -28.95 50.35 6.94
CA ASP A 755 -30.33 50.01 7.28
C ASP A 755 -31.26 50.50 6.15
N ALA A 756 -32.26 49.70 5.80
CA ALA A 756 -33.29 50.06 4.81
C ALA A 756 -34.69 49.76 5.35
N THR A 757 -35.67 50.56 4.91
CA THR A 757 -37.09 50.45 5.27
C THR A 757 -37.95 50.36 4.02
N GLY A 758 -39.15 49.78 4.12
CA GLY A 758 -40.16 49.85 3.09
C GLY A 758 -40.42 51.28 2.61
N ALA A 759 -40.65 51.44 1.30
CA ALA A 759 -40.79 52.73 0.60
C ALA A 759 -39.59 53.71 0.70
N GLY A 760 -38.45 53.27 1.28
CA GLY A 760 -37.20 54.03 1.29
C GLY A 760 -36.46 53.96 -0.06
N PRO A 761 -35.60 54.94 -0.38
CA PRO A 761 -34.73 54.84 -1.56
C PRO A 761 -33.66 53.77 -1.34
N ALA A 762 -33.12 53.22 -2.44
CA ALA A 762 -31.97 52.32 -2.37
C ALA A 762 -30.74 53.02 -1.74
N VAL A 763 -30.14 52.40 -0.74
CA VAL A 763 -29.04 52.95 0.08
C VAL A 763 -27.70 52.43 -0.44
N PRO A 764 -26.73 53.29 -0.80
CA PRO A 764 -25.39 52.84 -1.18
C PRO A 764 -24.64 52.17 -0.01
N LEU A 765 -23.96 51.07 -0.29
CA LEU A 765 -23.15 50.32 0.67
C LEU A 765 -21.82 49.93 0.03
N THR A 766 -20.71 50.21 0.71
CA THR A 766 -19.35 49.94 0.19
C THR A 766 -18.48 49.38 1.31
N ALA A 767 -17.66 48.37 0.99
CA ALA A 767 -16.74 47.73 1.93
C ALA A 767 -15.34 47.54 1.32
N ASN A 768 -14.30 47.66 2.14
CA ASN A 768 -12.93 47.31 1.77
C ASN A 768 -12.71 45.81 1.97
N LEU A 769 -12.38 45.10 0.90
CA LEU A 769 -12.17 43.65 0.86
C LEU A 769 -10.68 43.24 0.86
N THR A 770 -9.76 44.19 1.02
CA THR A 770 -8.32 43.89 0.99
C THR A 770 -7.96 42.80 2.01
N ASN A 771 -7.27 41.76 1.55
CA ASN A 771 -6.89 40.58 2.33
C ASN A 771 -8.05 39.72 2.86
N VAL A 772 -9.29 39.93 2.40
CA VAL A 772 -10.44 39.12 2.78
C VAL A 772 -10.46 37.82 1.98
N THR A 773 -10.54 36.69 2.68
CA THR A 773 -10.62 35.36 2.07
C THR A 773 -12.06 34.99 1.74
N THR A 774 -12.96 35.28 2.67
CA THR A 774 -14.39 34.94 2.59
C THR A 774 -15.22 36.18 2.87
N LEU A 775 -16.17 36.47 1.98
CA LEU A 775 -17.15 37.54 2.09
C LEU A 775 -18.50 36.96 2.51
N GLU A 776 -19.12 37.52 3.52
CA GLU A 776 -20.48 37.17 3.94
C GLU A 776 -21.37 38.40 3.86
N LEU A 777 -22.48 38.28 3.11
CA LEU A 777 -23.57 39.25 3.07
C LEU A 777 -24.64 38.79 4.04
N ARG A 778 -24.91 39.56 5.09
CA ARG A 778 -25.85 39.19 6.15
C ARG A 778 -27.01 40.17 6.22
N LEU A 779 -28.22 39.64 6.37
CA LEU A 779 -29.41 40.41 6.69
C LEU A 779 -29.85 40.10 8.11
N ASP A 780 -30.00 41.14 8.92
CA ASP A 780 -30.58 41.07 10.26
C ASP A 780 -31.93 41.80 10.27
N THR A 781 -32.88 41.31 11.06
CA THR A 781 -34.18 41.98 11.21
C THR A 781 -34.04 43.18 12.15
N GLN A 782 -34.73 44.28 11.85
CA GLN A 782 -34.83 45.44 12.75
C GLN A 782 -36.24 45.55 13.34
N GLY A 783 -36.96 44.42 13.51
CA GLY A 783 -38.31 44.43 14.03
C GLY A 783 -39.02 43.07 13.91
N SER A 784 -40.22 43.08 13.33
CA SER A 784 -40.87 41.83 12.91
C SER A 784 -40.20 41.34 11.64
N PRO A 785 -39.92 40.03 11.50
CA PRO A 785 -39.43 39.47 10.24
C PRO A 785 -40.49 39.54 9.13
N ASP A 786 -41.76 39.79 9.45
CA ASP A 786 -42.83 39.87 8.44
C ASP A 786 -42.55 41.01 7.44
N PHE A 787 -42.57 40.69 6.14
CA PHE A 787 -42.36 41.62 5.02
C PHE A 787 -40.92 42.13 4.84
N ASP A 788 -39.91 41.47 5.41
CA ASP A 788 -38.50 41.85 5.24
C ASP A 788 -37.90 41.30 3.92
N HIS A 789 -38.55 41.56 2.79
CA HIS A 789 -38.05 41.21 1.46
C HIS A 789 -36.94 42.20 1.08
N ALA A 790 -35.70 41.78 1.23
CA ALA A 790 -34.53 42.64 1.22
C ALA A 790 -33.60 42.30 0.05
N ASP A 791 -33.19 43.34 -0.66
CA ASP A 791 -32.47 43.21 -1.91
C ASP A 791 -31.06 43.80 -1.83
N TRP A 792 -30.07 42.98 -2.18
CA TRP A 792 -28.73 43.44 -2.53
C TRP A 792 -28.71 43.79 -4.02
N LEU A 793 -28.72 45.07 -4.34
CA LEU A 793 -28.85 45.60 -5.69
C LEU A 793 -27.46 45.89 -6.31
N GLU A 794 -27.19 45.31 -7.47
CA GLU A 794 -25.93 45.42 -8.22
C GLU A 794 -24.64 45.18 -7.37
N PRO A 795 -24.60 44.19 -6.47
CA PRO A 795 -23.46 43.97 -5.59
C PRO A 795 -22.24 43.54 -6.41
N THR A 796 -21.27 44.44 -6.54
CA THR A 796 -20.11 44.31 -7.43
C THR A 796 -18.83 44.28 -6.62
N ILE A 797 -17.99 43.27 -6.86
CA ILE A 797 -16.63 43.19 -6.32
C ILE A 797 -15.60 43.61 -7.36
N THR A 798 -14.52 44.24 -6.92
CA THR A 798 -13.33 44.56 -7.73
C THR A 798 -12.13 43.76 -7.23
N CYS A 799 -11.45 43.05 -8.14
CA CYS A 799 -10.37 42.13 -7.80
C CYS A 799 -9.12 42.32 -8.68
N THR A 800 -7.97 41.90 -8.16
CA THR A 800 -6.63 42.03 -8.75
C THR A 800 -6.02 40.70 -9.14
#